data_AF-A0A0P1EFF3-F1
#
_entry.id   AF-A0A0P1EFF3-F1
#
_cell.length_a   1.000
_cell.length_b   1.000
_cell.length_c   1.000
_cell.angle_alpha   90.00
_cell.angle_beta   90.00
_cell.angle_gamma   90.00
#
_symmetry.space_group_name_H-M   'P 1'
#
loop_
_entity.id
_entity.type
_entity.pdbx_description
1 polymer ?
#
loop_
_entity_poly.entity_id
_entity_poly.type
_entity_poly.pdbx_seq_one_letter_code
_entity_poly.pdbx_strand_id
1 'polypeptide(L)'
;MNLIKPLAFAASVAVVAGSVGVFPIAAQEVPVMEMTTEIPEGITTPDNIQTRVGELNFFDGVPDVESAQKIYNLLDFTHAYQAVLDGTKIASMEGLRNGILEFGPANTTAILFEDLMDSRTLFLTANTTSVYMMSWLEMGDEPMVMETPPNVLGFINDAWFRYVGDFGNLGPDEGQGGKFLILPPGYEGDVPDGYFVMPTNTFGNWVLWRGYQKDGSTETAVSQTKENFRLYPLSQAENPPEMTFLNVSGEEFNTIHRMDAEIFDEINAVIQREPLIGERPELLGHLAAIGIVKGQEFAPDSRMQPILEAAAAAGAITVKTLISKPRDERYYWYPNESYWQNGFPGGAYTWEIDGVTMHDFRSAFHFYATGVTPAMAVKAVGKGSQYAITYRDSNGNPLDGAKTYKVNVPANVPAKDFWSFTLYDNQTRSMLQTDAQFPAIGSNDTDVVQNEDGSYDIYFGPVAPEGKESNWVQTVPGKGWNTILRLYGPLDPWFDQTWRPGEIELVEYASSEVSNNETADDISLRITVDGRVSIYGVQFDSGSTAILPGSETTLEAIAQMMTELPDLRIAVVGHTDDVGDYESNLDLSRGRADAVVAELVNTYEVDQGRLFAAGASFLAPVANNDTEEGRALNRRVELVRAP
;
A
#
# COMPACT_ATOMS: atom_id res chain seq x y z
N MET A 1 31.24 -59.02 -56.53
CA MET A 1 30.17 -58.79 -57.53
C MET A 1 28.87 -59.29 -56.91
N ASN A 2 27.91 -58.36 -56.73
CA ASN A 2 26.49 -58.50 -56.40
C ASN A 2 26.10 -59.32 -55.14
N LEU A 3 25.67 -58.67 -54.04
CA LEU A 3 24.30 -58.19 -53.74
C LEU A 3 23.24 -59.31 -53.79
N ILE A 4 22.57 -59.55 -52.65
CA ILE A 4 21.10 -59.67 -52.47
C ILE A 4 20.83 -59.97 -50.98
N LYS A 5 20.13 -59.05 -50.29
CA LYS A 5 19.10 -59.33 -49.26
C LYS A 5 17.75 -59.35 -50.01
N PRO A 6 16.62 -59.93 -49.53
CA PRO A 6 16.17 -59.96 -48.12
C PRO A 6 15.30 -61.19 -47.73
N LEU A 7 14.86 -61.28 -46.47
CA LEU A 7 13.44 -61.37 -46.07
C LEU A 7 13.31 -61.47 -44.54
N ALA A 8 12.38 -60.71 -43.98
CA ALA A 8 11.95 -60.81 -42.59
C ALA A 8 10.71 -61.71 -42.48
N PHE A 9 10.65 -62.52 -41.44
CA PHE A 9 9.40 -63.11 -40.94
C PHE A 9 9.49 -63.16 -39.42
N ALA A 10 8.51 -62.55 -38.75
CA ALA A 10 8.38 -62.52 -37.31
C ALA A 10 7.55 -63.71 -36.81
N ALA A 11 7.96 -64.32 -35.70
CA ALA A 11 7.11 -65.13 -34.84
C ALA A 11 7.63 -65.06 -33.40
N SER A 12 6.86 -64.42 -32.53
CA SER A 12 6.93 -64.51 -31.06
C SER A 12 6.51 -65.94 -30.64
N VAL A 13 7.00 -66.57 -29.56
CA VAL A 13 6.73 -66.31 -28.14
C VAL A 13 7.64 -67.23 -27.29
N ALA A 14 8.20 -66.73 -26.17
CA ALA A 14 8.18 -67.34 -24.82
C ALA A 14 9.44 -67.07 -23.96
N VAL A 15 9.28 -66.12 -23.03
CA VAL A 15 9.67 -66.12 -21.61
C VAL A 15 11.05 -66.66 -21.20
N VAL A 16 11.94 -65.73 -20.81
CA VAL A 16 12.89 -65.94 -19.71
C VAL A 16 12.69 -64.78 -18.72
N ALA A 17 12.25 -65.12 -17.51
CA ALA A 17 12.15 -64.20 -16.39
C ALA A 17 13.57 -63.79 -15.95
N GLY A 18 13.99 -62.58 -16.30
CA GLY A 18 15.18 -61.94 -15.74
C GLY A 18 14.76 -61.10 -14.54
N SER A 19 15.02 -61.60 -13.34
CA SER A 19 14.96 -60.82 -12.11
C SER A 19 16.02 -59.71 -12.18
N VAL A 20 15.59 -58.48 -12.47
CA VAL A 20 16.42 -57.28 -12.29
C VAL A 20 16.43 -57.00 -10.80
N GLY A 21 17.48 -57.47 -10.12
CA GLY A 21 17.77 -57.08 -8.75
C GLY A 21 18.07 -55.59 -8.71
N VAL A 22 17.20 -54.82 -8.05
CA VAL A 22 17.50 -53.45 -7.62
C VAL A 22 18.51 -53.57 -6.49
N PHE A 23 19.80 -53.38 -6.78
CA PHE A 23 20.80 -53.19 -5.74
C PHE A 23 20.64 -51.78 -5.18
N PRO A 24 20.48 -51.60 -3.85
CA PRO A 24 20.61 -50.29 -3.26
C PRO A 24 22.05 -49.83 -3.50
N ILE A 25 22.22 -48.66 -4.12
CA ILE A 25 23.52 -48.00 -4.18
C ILE A 25 23.85 -47.62 -2.74
N ALA A 26 24.70 -48.39 -2.08
CA ALA A 26 25.26 -48.00 -0.81
C ALA A 26 26.05 -46.70 -1.02
N ALA A 27 25.70 -45.65 -0.28
CA ALA A 27 26.51 -44.43 -0.24
C ALA A 27 27.96 -44.82 0.10
N GLN A 28 28.90 -44.48 -0.78
CA GLN A 28 30.31 -44.80 -0.57
C GLN A 28 30.80 -43.98 0.64
N GLU A 29 31.24 -44.65 1.70
CA GLU A 29 31.82 -43.96 2.86
C GLU A 29 33.02 -43.11 2.41
N VAL A 30 33.01 -41.82 2.75
CA VAL A 30 34.09 -40.89 2.44
C VAL A 30 35.37 -41.37 3.15
N PRO A 31 36.49 -41.56 2.44
CA PRO A 31 37.71 -42.06 3.05
C PRO A 31 38.29 -41.06 4.06
N VAL A 32 38.71 -41.55 5.23
CA VAL A 32 39.49 -40.76 6.19
C VAL A 32 40.92 -40.63 5.66
N MET A 33 41.32 -39.40 5.34
CA MET A 33 42.64 -39.05 4.82
C MET A 33 43.61 -38.71 5.97
N GLU A 34 44.91 -38.69 5.69
CA GLU A 34 45.95 -38.44 6.71
C GLU A 34 45.77 -37.11 7.47
N MET A 35 45.20 -36.11 6.81
CA MET A 35 44.94 -34.78 7.35
C MET A 35 43.44 -34.54 7.66
N THR A 36 42.65 -35.58 7.89
CA THR A 36 41.23 -35.43 8.26
C THR A 36 41.09 -34.88 9.68
N THR A 37 40.30 -33.81 9.81
CA THR A 37 39.85 -33.24 11.09
C THR A 37 38.35 -33.45 11.21
N GLU A 38 37.87 -33.80 12.40
CA GLU A 38 36.43 -33.90 12.67
C GLU A 38 35.77 -32.53 12.49
N ILE A 39 34.70 -32.47 11.69
CA ILE A 39 33.97 -31.23 11.40
C ILE A 39 32.89 -31.06 12.48
N PRO A 40 32.89 -29.94 13.25
CA PRO A 40 31.83 -29.64 14.20
C PRO A 40 30.41 -29.68 13.61
N GLU A 41 29.45 -30.08 14.44
CA GLU A 41 28.02 -30.01 14.11
C GLU A 41 27.62 -28.57 13.74
N GLY A 42 26.82 -28.43 12.67
CA GLY A 42 26.36 -27.13 12.17
C GLY A 42 27.26 -26.46 11.14
N ILE A 43 28.48 -26.97 10.88
CA ILE A 43 29.33 -26.48 9.77
C ILE A 43 28.92 -27.11 8.44
N THR A 44 28.56 -28.40 8.45
CA THR A 44 28.15 -29.12 7.23
C THR A 44 26.68 -28.87 6.93
N THR A 45 26.37 -28.80 5.64
CA THR A 45 25.01 -28.76 5.13
C THR A 45 24.64 -30.14 4.56
N PRO A 46 23.46 -30.70 4.87
CA PRO A 46 23.02 -31.97 4.28
C PRO A 46 22.92 -31.91 2.76
N ASP A 47 23.21 -33.01 2.08
CA ASP A 47 23.12 -33.11 0.61
C ASP A 47 21.69 -33.04 0.08
N ASN A 48 20.67 -33.21 0.93
CA ASN A 48 19.27 -33.10 0.55
C ASN A 48 18.54 -32.25 1.60
N ILE A 49 17.93 -31.16 1.16
CA ILE A 49 17.29 -30.17 2.02
C ILE A 49 15.93 -29.80 1.45
N GLN A 50 14.90 -29.85 2.27
CA GLN A 50 13.59 -29.31 1.93
C GLN A 50 13.51 -27.83 2.29
N THR A 51 13.13 -26.99 1.32
CA THR A 51 13.03 -25.53 1.47
C THR A 51 11.71 -25.00 0.91
N ARG A 52 11.45 -23.70 1.07
CA ARG A 52 10.29 -23.03 0.47
C ARG A 52 10.26 -23.06 -1.07
N VAL A 53 11.41 -23.30 -1.72
CA VAL A 53 11.50 -23.45 -3.19
C VAL A 53 11.55 -24.92 -3.61
N GLY A 54 11.21 -25.82 -2.69
CA GLY A 54 11.20 -27.26 -2.87
C GLY A 54 12.49 -27.93 -2.40
N GLU A 55 12.64 -29.18 -2.83
CA GLU A 55 13.81 -30.01 -2.57
C GLU A 55 15.04 -29.48 -3.31
N LEU A 56 16.14 -29.37 -2.57
CA LEU A 56 17.46 -28.98 -3.06
C LEU A 56 18.44 -30.12 -2.82
N ASN A 57 19.15 -30.49 -3.87
CA ASN A 57 20.13 -31.57 -3.90
C ASN A 57 21.54 -31.00 -4.11
N PHE A 58 22.47 -31.54 -3.34
CA PHE A 58 23.88 -31.19 -3.37
C PHE A 58 24.72 -32.47 -3.44
N PHE A 59 25.95 -32.30 -3.92
CA PHE A 59 27.02 -33.27 -3.76
C PHE A 59 28.17 -32.56 -3.05
N ASP A 60 28.42 -32.92 -1.80
CA ASP A 60 29.49 -32.35 -0.98
C ASP A 60 29.44 -30.81 -0.95
N GLY A 61 28.23 -30.28 -0.74
CA GLY A 61 27.97 -28.83 -0.66
C GLY A 61 27.83 -28.10 -2.01
N VAL A 62 27.98 -28.77 -3.15
CA VAL A 62 27.76 -28.17 -4.48
C VAL A 62 26.36 -28.55 -4.99
N PRO A 63 25.48 -27.59 -5.31
CA PRO A 63 24.14 -27.89 -5.78
C PRO A 63 24.17 -28.53 -7.17
N ASP A 64 23.22 -29.42 -7.45
CA ASP A 64 22.95 -29.82 -8.83
C ASP A 64 22.36 -28.66 -9.66
N VAL A 65 22.24 -28.86 -10.98
CA VAL A 65 21.80 -27.81 -11.91
C VAL A 65 20.39 -27.31 -11.60
N GLU A 66 19.47 -28.21 -11.22
CA GLU A 66 18.09 -27.86 -10.93
C GLU A 66 17.99 -27.03 -9.64
N SER A 67 18.70 -27.46 -8.59
CA SER A 67 18.76 -26.80 -7.30
C SER A 67 19.41 -25.42 -7.42
N ALA A 68 20.49 -25.31 -8.19
CA ALA A 68 21.11 -24.04 -8.50
C ALA A 68 20.12 -23.07 -9.18
N GLN A 69 19.35 -23.55 -10.17
CA GLN A 69 18.36 -22.71 -10.86
C GLN A 69 17.23 -22.24 -9.93
N LYS A 70 16.73 -23.10 -9.03
CA LYS A 70 15.73 -22.72 -8.02
C LYS A 70 16.25 -21.60 -7.11
N ILE A 71 17.50 -21.72 -6.66
CA ILE A 71 18.15 -20.70 -5.82
C ILE A 71 18.38 -19.39 -6.58
N TYR A 72 18.83 -19.44 -7.83
CA TYR A 72 19.00 -18.21 -8.63
C TYR A 72 17.67 -17.50 -8.88
N ASN A 73 16.58 -18.24 -9.15
CA ASN A 73 15.26 -17.63 -9.29
C ASN A 73 14.79 -16.98 -7.97
N LEU A 74 15.05 -17.61 -6.82
CA LEU A 74 14.76 -17.04 -5.51
C LEU A 74 15.58 -15.77 -5.23
N LEU A 75 16.86 -15.77 -5.63
CA LEU A 75 17.75 -14.64 -5.46
C LEU A 75 17.30 -13.44 -6.30
N ASP A 76 17.00 -13.68 -7.58
CA ASP A 76 16.48 -12.66 -8.50
C ASP A 76 15.14 -12.10 -8.01
N PHE A 77 14.23 -12.98 -7.54
CA PHE A 77 12.98 -12.56 -6.91
C PHE A 77 13.24 -11.66 -5.70
N THR A 78 14.20 -12.01 -4.86
CA THR A 78 14.53 -11.23 -3.65
C THR A 78 15.06 -9.84 -4.03
N HIS A 79 15.93 -9.76 -5.04
CA HIS A 79 16.42 -8.48 -5.55
C HIS A 79 15.31 -7.63 -6.16
N ALA A 80 14.46 -8.23 -7.00
CA ALA A 80 13.31 -7.56 -7.60
C ALA A 80 12.33 -7.06 -6.53
N TYR A 81 12.05 -7.87 -5.53
CA TYR A 81 11.15 -7.52 -4.43
C TYR A 81 11.68 -6.36 -3.60
N GLN A 82 12.98 -6.38 -3.24
CA GLN A 82 13.61 -5.25 -2.55
C GLN A 82 13.63 -3.98 -3.42
N ALA A 83 13.87 -4.13 -4.73
CA ALA A 83 13.82 -3.02 -5.68
C ALA A 83 12.42 -2.39 -5.75
N VAL A 84 11.33 -3.17 -5.66
CA VAL A 84 9.97 -2.62 -5.60
C VAL A 84 9.74 -1.85 -4.30
N LEU A 85 10.06 -2.44 -3.14
CA LEU A 85 9.81 -1.82 -1.85
C LEU A 85 10.58 -0.50 -1.67
N ASP A 86 11.89 -0.49 -1.94
CA ASP A 86 12.73 0.69 -1.77
C ASP A 86 12.68 1.64 -2.99
N GLY A 87 12.38 1.12 -4.18
CA GLY A 87 12.30 1.87 -5.43
C GLY A 87 10.93 2.50 -5.71
N THR A 88 9.90 2.19 -4.91
CA THR A 88 8.57 2.85 -4.99
C THR A 88 8.68 4.38 -4.99
N LYS A 89 9.61 4.94 -4.19
CA LYS A 89 9.88 6.39 -4.18
C LYS A 89 10.42 6.90 -5.52
N ILE A 90 11.24 6.12 -6.21
CA ILE A 90 11.83 6.47 -7.50
C ILE A 90 10.72 6.48 -8.57
N ALA A 91 9.91 5.42 -8.58
CA ALA A 91 8.75 5.33 -9.46
C ALA A 91 7.75 6.48 -9.20
N SER A 92 7.50 6.83 -7.94
CA SER A 92 6.64 7.96 -7.58
C SER A 92 7.17 9.31 -8.10
N MET A 93 8.49 9.54 -8.09
CA MET A 93 9.07 10.75 -8.69
C MET A 93 8.92 10.77 -10.22
N GLU A 94 9.01 9.62 -10.87
CA GLU A 94 8.74 9.51 -12.32
C GLU A 94 7.26 9.78 -12.64
N GLY A 95 6.34 9.26 -11.83
CA GLY A 95 4.91 9.57 -11.93
C GLY A 95 4.63 11.08 -11.78
N LEU A 96 5.20 11.72 -10.75
CA LEU A 96 5.11 13.17 -10.55
C LEU A 96 5.66 13.95 -11.75
N ARG A 97 6.83 13.56 -12.26
CA ARG A 97 7.44 14.18 -13.43
C ARG A 97 6.52 14.09 -14.64
N ASN A 98 6.05 12.88 -14.96
CA ASN A 98 5.25 12.63 -16.16
C ASN A 98 3.91 13.37 -16.09
N GLY A 99 3.24 13.34 -14.93
CA GLY A 99 2.01 14.10 -14.73
C GLY A 99 2.19 15.61 -14.89
N ILE A 100 3.26 16.20 -14.32
CA ILE A 100 3.50 17.65 -14.45
C ILE A 100 3.85 18.03 -15.89
N LEU A 101 4.70 17.23 -16.55
CA LEU A 101 5.19 17.53 -17.90
C LEU A 101 4.16 17.30 -19.01
N GLU A 102 3.03 16.63 -18.71
CA GLU A 102 1.89 16.56 -19.62
C GLU A 102 1.31 17.95 -19.94
N PHE A 103 1.38 18.88 -18.98
CA PHE A 103 0.82 20.22 -19.12
C PHE A 103 1.80 21.21 -19.74
N GLY A 104 3.09 20.90 -19.80
CA GLY A 104 4.07 21.75 -20.46
C GLY A 104 5.53 21.45 -20.10
N PRO A 105 6.47 22.12 -20.77
CA PRO A 105 7.89 21.87 -20.58
C PRO A 105 8.38 22.24 -19.17
N ALA A 106 9.37 21.49 -18.69
CA ALA A 106 10.11 21.78 -17.46
C ALA A 106 10.68 23.20 -17.46
N ASN A 107 10.94 23.74 -16.28
CA ASN A 107 11.53 25.07 -16.04
C ASN A 107 10.67 26.28 -16.41
N THR A 108 9.74 26.15 -17.37
CA THR A 108 8.91 27.28 -17.82
C THR A 108 7.42 27.11 -17.54
N THR A 109 7.00 25.97 -17.00
CA THR A 109 5.61 25.70 -16.66
C THR A 109 5.43 25.53 -15.15
N ALA A 110 4.39 26.16 -14.61
CA ALA A 110 3.86 25.88 -13.27
C ALA A 110 2.36 25.57 -13.38
N ILE A 111 1.95 24.44 -12.82
CA ILE A 111 0.54 24.04 -12.75
C ILE A 111 -0.04 24.48 -11.40
N LEU A 112 -1.28 24.95 -11.42
CA LEU A 112 -1.98 25.54 -10.29
C LEU A 112 -3.34 24.87 -10.13
N PHE A 113 -3.70 24.56 -8.90
CA PHE A 113 -5.06 24.20 -8.52
C PHE A 113 -5.79 25.45 -8.03
N GLU A 114 -6.13 26.35 -8.96
CA GLU A 114 -6.77 27.64 -8.66
C GLU A 114 -8.12 27.48 -7.94
N ASP A 115 -8.85 26.40 -8.18
CA ASP A 115 -10.13 26.06 -7.55
C ASP A 115 -9.99 24.92 -6.51
N LEU A 116 -8.76 24.74 -6.00
CA LEU A 116 -8.33 23.64 -5.12
C LEU A 116 -8.28 22.27 -5.83
N MET A 117 -7.48 21.36 -5.29
CA MET A 117 -7.39 20.00 -5.80
C MET A 117 -8.60 19.18 -5.33
N ASP A 118 -9.22 18.45 -6.25
CA ASP A 118 -10.42 17.64 -6.01
C ASP A 118 -10.20 16.16 -6.35
N SER A 119 -11.26 15.36 -6.21
CA SER A 119 -11.21 13.91 -6.40
C SER A 119 -10.99 13.44 -7.85
N ARG A 120 -11.06 14.34 -8.85
CA ARG A 120 -10.73 14.01 -10.25
C ARG A 120 -9.24 13.81 -10.46
N THR A 121 -8.43 14.35 -9.55
CA THR A 121 -6.98 14.22 -9.56
C THR A 121 -6.52 12.89 -8.96
N LEU A 122 -5.61 12.22 -9.67
CA LEU A 122 -4.91 11.03 -9.21
C LEU A 122 -3.57 11.42 -8.57
N PHE A 123 -3.64 11.91 -7.33
CA PHE A 123 -2.50 12.37 -6.54
C PHE A 123 -2.55 11.81 -5.12
N LEU A 124 -1.42 11.29 -4.65
CA LEU A 124 -1.32 10.64 -3.34
C LEU A 124 -1.64 11.62 -2.20
N THR A 125 -2.74 11.33 -1.50
CA THR A 125 -3.17 11.92 -0.22
C THR A 125 -3.12 13.44 -0.10
N ALA A 126 -3.44 14.14 -1.20
CA ALA A 126 -3.62 15.59 -1.18
C ALA A 126 -4.74 16.04 -0.21
N ASN A 127 -4.75 17.32 0.16
CA ASN A 127 -5.80 17.90 1.00
C ASN A 127 -6.64 18.89 0.20
N THR A 128 -7.85 19.19 0.69
CA THR A 128 -8.85 20.01 -0.01
C THR A 128 -8.85 21.48 0.43
N THR A 129 -7.82 21.92 1.16
CA THR A 129 -7.80 23.24 1.82
C THR A 129 -6.65 24.13 1.36
N SER A 130 -5.52 23.54 0.98
CA SER A 130 -4.35 24.25 0.47
C SER A 130 -4.50 24.54 -1.02
N VAL A 131 -4.05 25.71 -1.45
CA VAL A 131 -3.92 26.01 -2.88
C VAL A 131 -2.62 25.38 -3.37
N TYR A 132 -2.70 24.31 -4.16
CA TYR A 132 -1.53 23.58 -4.63
C TYR A 132 -0.95 24.22 -5.89
N MET A 133 0.38 24.31 -5.92
CA MET A 133 1.12 24.70 -7.10
C MET A 133 2.39 23.86 -7.21
N MET A 134 2.77 23.50 -8.43
CA MET A 134 3.99 22.72 -8.65
C MET A 134 4.63 23.00 -10.00
N SER A 135 5.93 22.74 -10.06
CA SER A 135 6.74 22.79 -11.27
C SER A 135 7.78 21.68 -11.25
N TRP A 136 8.17 21.23 -12.44
CA TRP A 136 9.32 20.35 -12.60
C TRP A 136 10.55 21.19 -12.96
N LEU A 137 11.55 21.16 -12.08
CA LEU A 137 12.85 21.75 -12.29
C LEU A 137 13.77 20.70 -12.92
N GLU A 138 14.27 20.98 -14.11
CA GLU A 138 15.26 20.16 -14.81
C GLU A 138 16.56 20.96 -14.89
N MET A 139 17.61 20.49 -14.21
CA MET A 139 18.90 21.16 -14.16
C MET A 139 19.67 20.97 -15.48
N GLY A 140 20.40 22.01 -15.88
CA GLY A 140 21.48 21.89 -16.86
C GLY A 140 22.85 21.78 -16.19
N ASP A 141 23.91 22.19 -16.90
CA ASP A 141 25.28 22.23 -16.37
C ASP A 141 25.54 23.46 -15.48
N GLU A 142 24.64 24.45 -15.49
CA GLU A 142 24.74 25.66 -14.68
C GLU A 142 23.69 25.70 -13.55
N PRO A 143 23.92 26.50 -12.48
CA PRO A 143 22.93 26.72 -11.44
C PRO A 143 21.62 27.28 -11.96
N MET A 144 20.52 26.87 -11.31
CA MET A 144 19.17 27.37 -11.60
C MET A 144 18.75 28.34 -10.50
N VAL A 145 18.22 29.50 -10.89
CA VAL A 145 17.61 30.47 -10.00
C VAL A 145 16.12 30.17 -9.90
N MET A 146 15.62 30.11 -8.67
CA MET A 146 14.19 30.05 -8.36
C MET A 146 13.80 31.29 -7.55
N GLU A 147 12.82 32.04 -8.02
CA GLU A 147 12.19 33.13 -7.26
C GLU A 147 10.86 32.64 -6.70
N THR A 148 10.60 32.89 -5.42
CA THR A 148 9.43 32.33 -4.71
C THR A 148 8.42 33.41 -4.31
N PRO A 149 7.11 33.10 -4.31
CA PRO A 149 6.11 33.98 -3.74
C PRO A 149 6.22 34.05 -2.20
N PRO A 150 5.79 35.16 -1.58
CA PRO A 150 5.69 35.25 -0.13
C PRO A 150 4.54 34.38 0.42
N ASN A 151 4.59 34.11 1.73
CA ASN A 151 3.55 33.45 2.51
C ASN A 151 3.05 32.10 1.93
N VAL A 152 4.00 31.23 1.57
CA VAL A 152 3.71 29.86 1.13
C VAL A 152 4.38 28.84 2.05
N LEU A 153 4.04 27.57 1.90
CA LEU A 153 4.85 26.44 2.36
C LEU A 153 5.35 25.67 1.14
N GLY A 154 6.65 25.71 0.87
CA GLY A 154 7.24 25.04 -0.28
C GLY A 154 8.46 24.22 0.08
N PHE A 155 8.73 23.21 -0.73
CA PHE A 155 9.93 22.39 -0.66
C PHE A 155 10.39 21.95 -2.06
N ILE A 156 11.64 21.53 -2.13
CA ILE A 156 12.25 20.90 -3.30
C ILE A 156 12.63 19.47 -2.92
N ASN A 157 12.24 18.50 -3.75
CA ASN A 157 12.71 17.12 -3.65
C ASN A 157 13.46 16.70 -4.92
N ASP A 158 14.58 16.01 -4.74
CA ASP A 158 15.38 15.47 -5.84
C ASP A 158 14.72 14.22 -6.45
N ALA A 159 15.21 13.73 -7.58
CA ALA A 159 14.64 12.57 -8.28
C ALA A 159 14.79 11.23 -7.52
N TRP A 160 15.59 11.21 -6.43
CA TRP A 160 15.64 10.08 -5.48
C TRP A 160 14.61 10.20 -4.34
N PHE A 161 13.70 11.17 -4.47
CA PHE A 161 12.68 11.58 -3.50
C PHE A 161 13.30 12.06 -2.17
N ARG A 162 14.45 12.75 -2.22
CA ARG A 162 15.12 13.27 -1.03
C ARG A 162 14.93 14.77 -0.90
N TYR A 163 14.97 15.23 0.33
CA TYR A 163 14.92 16.64 0.67
C TYR A 163 16.13 17.40 0.09
N VAL A 164 15.85 18.49 -0.64
CA VAL A 164 16.85 19.46 -1.11
C VAL A 164 16.78 20.73 -0.28
N GLY A 165 15.58 21.25 -0.01
CA GLY A 165 15.40 22.47 0.77
C GLY A 165 13.94 22.89 0.91
N ASP A 166 13.65 23.72 1.92
CA ASP A 166 12.36 24.38 2.11
C ASP A 166 12.42 25.86 1.69
N PHE A 167 11.28 26.41 1.29
CA PHE A 167 11.06 27.84 1.05
C PHE A 167 9.69 28.28 1.58
N GLY A 168 9.50 29.58 1.74
CA GLY A 168 8.32 30.17 2.38
C GLY A 168 8.42 30.19 3.91
N ASN A 169 7.29 30.02 4.59
CA ASN A 169 7.15 30.27 6.04
C ASN A 169 8.07 29.43 6.94
N LEU A 170 8.55 28.29 6.45
CA LEU A 170 9.48 27.39 7.14
C LEU A 170 10.82 27.26 6.40
N GLY A 171 11.04 28.04 5.35
CA GLY A 171 12.31 28.14 4.63
C GLY A 171 13.19 29.30 5.13
N PRO A 172 14.38 29.46 4.55
CA PRO A 172 15.32 30.50 4.94
C PRO A 172 14.88 31.92 4.53
N ASP A 173 13.90 32.04 3.64
CA ASP A 173 13.25 33.32 3.25
C ASP A 173 12.18 33.77 4.25
N GLU A 174 11.87 32.97 5.29
CA GLU A 174 10.94 33.30 6.38
C GLU A 174 9.55 33.79 5.89
N GLY A 175 9.10 33.29 4.75
CA GLY A 175 7.81 33.65 4.16
C GLY A 175 7.77 35.01 3.46
N GLN A 176 8.91 35.69 3.30
CA GLN A 176 8.97 36.98 2.59
C GLN A 176 9.07 36.83 1.07
N GLY A 177 9.26 35.61 0.56
CA GLY A 177 9.70 35.36 -0.81
C GLY A 177 11.19 35.62 -0.95
N GLY A 178 11.86 34.90 -1.85
CA GLY A 178 13.31 34.98 -1.97
C GLY A 178 13.85 34.48 -3.30
N LYS A 179 15.15 34.70 -3.49
CA LYS A 179 15.92 34.14 -4.61
C LYS A 179 16.74 32.97 -4.10
N PHE A 180 16.49 31.82 -4.69
CA PHE A 180 17.18 30.57 -4.39
C PHE A 180 18.08 30.21 -5.55
N LEU A 181 19.25 29.66 -5.24
CA LEU A 181 20.19 29.16 -6.25
C LEU A 181 20.38 27.66 -6.05
N ILE A 182 19.79 26.89 -6.95
CA ILE A 182 19.87 25.44 -6.95
C ILE A 182 21.14 25.05 -7.72
N LEU A 183 22.03 24.30 -7.09
CA LEU A 183 23.30 23.89 -7.70
C LEU A 183 23.17 22.49 -8.31
N PRO A 184 23.60 22.28 -9.57
CA PRO A 184 23.55 20.96 -10.18
C PRO A 184 24.52 19.98 -9.49
N PRO A 185 24.32 18.67 -9.68
CA PRO A 185 25.14 17.66 -9.02
C PRO A 185 26.63 17.82 -9.37
N GLY A 186 27.48 17.92 -8.34
CA GLY A 186 28.93 18.07 -8.52
C GLY A 186 29.40 19.45 -9.00
N TYR A 187 28.57 20.50 -8.86
CA TYR A 187 28.97 21.86 -9.21
C TYR A 187 30.14 22.38 -8.34
N GLU A 188 31.21 22.83 -8.99
CA GLU A 188 32.42 23.41 -8.35
C GLU A 188 32.66 24.87 -8.74
N GLY A 189 31.73 25.51 -9.45
CA GLY A 189 31.86 26.88 -9.91
C GLY A 189 31.61 27.93 -8.82
N ASP A 190 31.81 29.20 -9.18
CA ASP A 190 31.59 30.33 -8.28
C ASP A 190 30.09 30.51 -7.96
N VAL A 191 29.77 30.66 -6.67
CA VAL A 191 28.41 30.92 -6.20
C VAL A 191 28.26 32.41 -5.90
N PRO A 192 27.41 33.15 -6.64
CA PRO A 192 27.20 34.58 -6.40
C PRO A 192 26.51 34.85 -5.05
N ASP A 193 26.80 36.01 -4.46
CA ASP A 193 26.11 36.50 -3.26
C ASP A 193 24.62 36.82 -3.55
N GLY A 194 23.80 36.84 -2.50
CA GLY A 194 22.40 37.29 -2.58
C GLY A 194 21.37 36.20 -2.86
N TYR A 195 21.77 34.93 -2.81
CA TYR A 195 20.89 33.77 -2.98
C TYR A 195 20.89 32.86 -1.75
N PHE A 196 19.76 32.20 -1.51
CA PHE A 196 19.70 31.02 -0.65
C PHE A 196 20.14 29.80 -1.45
N VAL A 197 21.29 29.23 -1.11
CA VAL A 197 21.93 28.19 -1.92
C VAL A 197 21.43 26.80 -1.51
N MET A 198 21.03 25.99 -2.50
CA MET A 198 20.52 24.63 -2.31
C MET A 198 21.19 23.64 -3.27
N PRO A 199 22.12 22.79 -2.82
CA PRO A 199 22.69 21.75 -3.67
C PRO A 199 21.72 20.58 -3.84
N THR A 200 21.60 20.05 -5.06
CA THR A 200 20.86 18.81 -5.34
C THR A 200 21.78 17.70 -5.85
N ASN A 201 21.36 16.44 -5.69
CA ASN A 201 22.08 15.28 -6.20
C ASN A 201 21.59 14.82 -7.58
N THR A 202 20.50 15.39 -8.11
CA THR A 202 19.90 14.97 -9.38
C THR A 202 19.67 16.14 -10.33
N PHE A 203 19.45 15.85 -11.61
CA PHE A 203 19.06 16.86 -12.60
C PHE A 203 17.56 17.16 -12.51
N GLY A 204 16.71 16.14 -12.38
CA GLY A 204 15.28 16.32 -12.15
C GLY A 204 14.96 16.65 -10.69
N ASN A 205 14.12 17.65 -10.43
CA ASN A 205 13.69 18.06 -9.10
C ASN A 205 12.20 18.46 -9.12
N TRP A 206 11.45 17.97 -8.14
CA TRP A 206 10.07 18.39 -7.93
C TRP A 206 10.02 19.60 -7.01
N VAL A 207 9.40 20.67 -7.50
CA VAL A 207 9.14 21.90 -6.73
C VAL A 207 7.64 21.95 -6.42
N LEU A 208 7.28 21.83 -5.14
CA LEU A 208 5.91 21.95 -4.66
C LEU A 208 5.81 23.14 -3.72
N TRP A 209 4.74 23.92 -3.85
CA TRP A 209 4.35 24.87 -2.82
C TRP A 209 2.85 24.94 -2.64
N ARG A 210 2.46 25.36 -1.44
CA ARG A 210 1.09 25.52 -1.02
C ARG A 210 0.85 26.93 -0.55
N GLY A 211 -0.12 27.59 -1.16
CA GLY A 211 -0.69 28.83 -0.67
C GLY A 211 -1.84 28.58 0.30
N TYR A 212 -2.23 29.64 1.00
CA TYR A 212 -3.35 29.64 1.94
C TYR A 212 -4.56 30.33 1.32
N GLN A 213 -5.74 29.82 1.62
CA GLN A 213 -6.98 30.54 1.36
C GLN A 213 -7.09 31.74 2.30
N LYS A 214 -7.65 32.84 1.79
CA LYS A 214 -8.02 34.01 2.58
C LYS A 214 -9.52 34.21 2.46
N ASP A 215 -10.23 34.07 3.57
CA ASP A 215 -11.69 34.17 3.62
C ASP A 215 -12.39 33.23 2.60
N GLY A 216 -11.84 32.02 2.42
CA GLY A 216 -12.32 31.02 1.45
C GLY A 216 -11.92 31.26 -0.02
N SER A 217 -11.15 32.32 -0.31
CA SER A 217 -10.66 32.62 -1.65
C SER A 217 -9.20 32.18 -1.86
N THR A 218 -8.92 31.61 -3.03
CA THR A 218 -7.57 31.22 -3.50
C THR A 218 -6.82 32.37 -4.20
N GLU A 219 -7.53 33.46 -4.53
CA GLU A 219 -7.05 34.53 -5.43
C GLU A 219 -5.72 35.14 -4.99
N THR A 220 -5.54 35.37 -3.69
CA THR A 220 -4.29 35.94 -3.16
C THR A 220 -3.10 35.03 -3.44
N ALA A 221 -3.23 33.73 -3.16
CA ALA A 221 -2.15 32.78 -3.39
C ALA A 221 -1.83 32.59 -4.89
N VAL A 222 -2.87 32.54 -5.73
CA VAL A 222 -2.74 32.40 -7.18
C VAL A 222 -2.07 33.64 -7.79
N SER A 223 -2.54 34.84 -7.45
CA SER A 223 -1.99 36.10 -7.98
C SER A 223 -0.53 36.29 -7.56
N GLN A 224 -0.21 36.08 -6.28
CA GLN A 224 1.17 36.16 -5.79
C GLN A 224 2.09 35.16 -6.47
N THR A 225 1.61 33.94 -6.72
CA THR A 225 2.39 32.94 -7.48
C THR A 225 2.67 33.41 -8.90
N LYS A 226 1.64 33.85 -9.64
CA LYS A 226 1.79 34.32 -11.03
C LYS A 226 2.73 35.53 -11.13
N GLU A 227 2.65 36.44 -10.16
CA GLU A 227 3.50 37.63 -10.11
C GLU A 227 4.97 37.30 -9.81
N ASN A 228 5.23 36.42 -8.84
CA ASN A 228 6.57 36.27 -8.25
C ASN A 228 7.32 34.99 -8.63
N PHE A 229 6.63 33.89 -8.92
CA PHE A 229 7.31 32.62 -9.17
C PHE A 229 8.07 32.64 -10.50
N ARG A 230 9.37 32.37 -10.47
CA ARG A 230 10.23 32.26 -11.66
C ARG A 230 11.22 31.13 -11.49
N LEU A 231 11.58 30.49 -12.60
CA LEU A 231 12.58 29.42 -12.63
C LEU A 231 13.41 29.55 -13.90
N TYR A 232 14.73 29.70 -13.78
CA TYR A 232 15.59 29.99 -14.94
C TYR A 232 17.08 29.74 -14.66
N PRO A 233 17.91 29.50 -15.69
CA PRO A 233 19.36 29.36 -15.51
C PRO A 233 20.00 30.66 -15.01
N LEU A 234 21.03 30.56 -14.17
CA LEU A 234 21.70 31.74 -13.58
C LEU A 234 22.18 32.73 -14.65
N SER A 235 22.66 32.26 -15.79
CA SER A 235 23.04 33.08 -16.94
C SER A 235 21.93 34.02 -17.47
N GLN A 236 20.66 33.74 -17.14
CA GLN A 236 19.48 34.49 -17.58
C GLN A 236 18.92 35.42 -16.50
N ALA A 237 19.59 35.60 -15.35
CA ALA A 237 19.06 36.40 -14.23
C ALA A 237 18.75 37.86 -14.55
N GLU A 238 19.43 38.44 -15.54
CA GLU A 238 19.14 39.82 -16.00
C GLU A 238 17.90 39.91 -16.90
N ASN A 239 17.51 38.81 -17.55
CA ASN A 239 16.33 38.74 -18.41
C ASN A 239 15.69 37.34 -18.35
N PRO A 240 14.99 37.02 -17.25
CA PRO A 240 14.37 35.72 -17.08
C PRO A 240 13.33 35.40 -18.17
N PRO A 241 13.20 34.12 -18.58
CA PRO A 241 12.13 33.67 -19.46
C PRO A 241 10.76 33.85 -18.80
N GLU A 242 9.73 34.01 -19.64
CA GLU A 242 8.35 34.10 -19.19
C GLU A 242 7.84 32.73 -18.72
N MET A 243 7.15 32.71 -17.57
CA MET A 243 6.51 31.51 -17.04
C MET A 243 5.12 31.33 -17.63
N THR A 244 4.79 30.08 -17.96
CA THR A 244 3.44 29.64 -18.30
C THR A 244 2.76 29.09 -17.04
N PHE A 245 1.62 29.68 -16.67
CA PHE A 245 0.81 29.23 -15.54
C PHE A 245 -0.49 28.61 -16.04
N LEU A 246 -0.76 27.37 -15.63
CA LEU A 246 -1.93 26.61 -16.09
C LEU A 246 -2.80 26.22 -14.90
N ASN A 247 -4.10 26.55 -14.97
CA ASN A 247 -5.08 26.01 -14.04
C ASN A 247 -5.39 24.56 -14.43
N VAL A 248 -5.20 23.63 -13.50
CA VAL A 248 -5.47 22.20 -13.67
C VAL A 248 -6.56 21.70 -12.71
N SER A 249 -7.29 22.62 -12.08
CA SER A 249 -8.41 22.26 -11.20
C SER A 249 -9.51 21.56 -11.99
N GLY A 250 -10.04 20.46 -11.44
CA GLY A 250 -11.05 19.65 -12.10
C GLY A 250 -10.57 18.89 -13.35
N GLU A 251 -9.28 18.91 -13.66
CA GLU A 251 -8.71 18.12 -14.76
C GLU A 251 -8.27 16.73 -14.26
N GLU A 252 -8.13 15.79 -15.20
CA GLU A 252 -7.44 14.54 -14.93
C GLU A 252 -5.93 14.83 -14.82
N PHE A 253 -5.36 14.56 -13.65
CA PHE A 253 -3.94 14.77 -13.37
C PHE A 253 -3.42 13.55 -12.62
N ASN A 254 -2.59 12.73 -13.27
CA ASN A 254 -2.08 11.50 -12.68
C ASN A 254 -0.59 11.58 -12.35
N THR A 255 -0.27 11.37 -11.08
CA THR A 255 1.11 11.30 -10.58
C THR A 255 1.43 9.95 -9.93
N ILE A 256 0.49 9.02 -9.95
CA ILE A 256 0.60 7.72 -9.30
C ILE A 256 1.33 6.75 -10.20
N HIS A 257 2.45 6.23 -9.69
CA HIS A 257 3.25 5.20 -10.32
C HIS A 257 2.50 3.86 -10.47
N ARG A 258 3.02 2.98 -11.34
CA ARG A 258 2.45 1.66 -11.58
C ARG A 258 2.68 0.74 -10.36
N MET A 259 1.78 -0.22 -10.17
CA MET A 259 1.81 -1.22 -9.07
C MET A 259 1.98 -2.65 -9.59
N ASP A 260 2.34 -2.80 -10.85
CA ASP A 260 2.62 -4.07 -11.54
C ASP A 260 4.06 -4.06 -12.09
N ALA A 261 4.41 -5.01 -12.94
CA ALA A 261 5.77 -5.16 -13.45
C ALA A 261 6.31 -3.91 -14.17
N GLU A 262 5.45 -3.01 -14.66
CA GLU A 262 5.89 -1.78 -15.32
C GLU A 262 6.54 -0.77 -14.35
N ILE A 263 6.42 -0.98 -13.03
CA ILE A 263 7.15 -0.17 -12.04
C ILE A 263 8.68 -0.23 -12.27
N PHE A 264 9.19 -1.35 -12.79
CA PHE A 264 10.61 -1.49 -13.10
C PHE A 264 11.04 -0.58 -14.26
N ASP A 265 10.14 -0.30 -15.21
CA ASP A 265 10.41 0.64 -16.31
C ASP A 265 10.44 2.08 -15.81
N GLU A 266 9.54 2.45 -14.89
CA GLU A 266 9.55 3.76 -14.23
C GLU A 266 10.85 3.98 -13.44
N ILE A 267 11.26 2.97 -12.64
CA ILE A 267 12.53 3.02 -11.90
C ILE A 267 13.71 3.11 -12.87
N ASN A 268 13.73 2.29 -13.92
CA ASN A 268 14.78 2.31 -14.93
C ASN A 268 14.89 3.68 -15.62
N ALA A 269 13.76 4.31 -15.97
CA ALA A 269 13.76 5.64 -16.60
C ALA A 269 14.53 6.67 -15.76
N VAL A 270 14.33 6.68 -14.43
CA VAL A 270 15.08 7.55 -13.53
C VAL A 270 16.55 7.16 -13.45
N ILE A 271 16.88 5.86 -13.36
CA ILE A 271 18.27 5.38 -13.35
C ILE A 271 19.02 5.79 -14.63
N GLN A 272 18.35 5.75 -15.79
CA GLN A 272 18.95 6.19 -17.05
C GLN A 272 19.13 7.71 -17.12
N ARG A 273 18.24 8.49 -16.53
CA ARG A 273 18.28 9.97 -16.55
C ARG A 273 19.26 10.55 -15.52
N GLU A 274 19.22 10.08 -14.29
CA GLU A 274 19.84 10.76 -13.14
C GLU A 274 21.24 10.23 -12.79
N PRO A 275 22.17 11.06 -12.31
CA PRO A 275 23.45 10.58 -11.82
C PRO A 275 23.21 9.67 -10.59
N LEU A 276 23.95 8.57 -10.48
CA LEU A 276 23.79 7.63 -9.37
C LEU A 276 24.21 8.20 -8.00
N ILE A 277 24.86 9.38 -8.00
CA ILE A 277 25.16 10.10 -6.78
C ILE A 277 23.86 10.43 -6.05
N GLY A 278 23.89 10.28 -4.73
CA GLY A 278 22.70 10.51 -3.93
C GLY A 278 21.70 9.36 -3.93
N GLU A 279 21.99 8.18 -4.50
CA GLU A 279 21.28 6.94 -4.14
C GLU A 279 22.21 5.94 -3.42
N ARG A 280 21.64 5.08 -2.57
CA ARG A 280 22.36 4.10 -1.77
C ARG A 280 22.89 2.96 -2.67
N PRO A 281 24.18 2.60 -2.59
CA PRO A 281 24.76 1.50 -3.35
C PRO A 281 24.02 0.16 -3.18
N GLU A 282 23.38 -0.06 -2.02
CA GLU A 282 22.62 -1.28 -1.73
C GLU A 282 21.39 -1.41 -2.64
N LEU A 283 20.60 -0.34 -2.80
CA LEU A 283 19.45 -0.34 -3.72
C LEU A 283 19.92 -0.46 -5.18
N LEU A 284 20.98 0.29 -5.55
CA LEU A 284 21.57 0.20 -6.88
C LEU A 284 22.08 -1.22 -7.18
N GLY A 285 22.61 -1.93 -6.18
CA GLY A 285 23.02 -3.33 -6.30
C GLY A 285 21.85 -4.27 -6.59
N HIS A 286 20.70 -4.09 -5.92
CA HIS A 286 19.48 -4.86 -6.21
C HIS A 286 18.95 -4.58 -7.62
N LEU A 287 18.95 -3.32 -8.05
CA LEU A 287 18.54 -2.92 -9.40
C LEU A 287 19.48 -3.52 -10.47
N ALA A 288 20.79 -3.45 -10.26
CA ALA A 288 21.76 -4.02 -11.19
C ALA A 288 21.63 -5.55 -11.30
N ALA A 289 21.32 -6.24 -10.20
CA ALA A 289 21.14 -7.69 -10.20
C ALA A 289 19.97 -8.17 -11.07
N ILE A 290 18.94 -7.33 -11.23
CA ILE A 290 17.79 -7.61 -12.10
C ILE A 290 17.92 -7.01 -13.50
N GLY A 291 19.06 -6.39 -13.82
CA GLY A 291 19.36 -5.84 -15.15
C GLY A 291 19.10 -4.35 -15.33
N ILE A 292 18.71 -3.61 -14.28
CA ILE A 292 18.57 -2.15 -14.33
C ILE A 292 19.95 -1.53 -14.03
N VAL A 293 20.66 -1.17 -15.09
CA VAL A 293 22.03 -0.61 -15.01
C VAL A 293 22.10 0.67 -15.85
N LYS A 294 22.66 1.74 -15.27
CA LYS A 294 22.81 3.02 -15.98
C LYS A 294 23.64 2.86 -17.25
N GLY A 295 23.14 3.39 -18.36
CA GLY A 295 23.73 3.28 -19.69
C GLY A 295 23.45 1.96 -20.41
N GLN A 296 22.63 1.08 -19.84
CA GLN A 296 22.23 -0.18 -20.46
C GLN A 296 20.72 -0.22 -20.67
N GLU A 297 20.30 -0.84 -21.77
CA GLU A 297 18.89 -1.11 -22.03
C GLU A 297 18.37 -2.14 -21.02
N PHE A 298 17.22 -1.84 -20.40
CA PHE A 298 16.53 -2.79 -19.56
C PHE A 298 15.63 -3.68 -20.43
N ALA A 299 16.09 -4.91 -20.68
CA ALA A 299 15.41 -5.88 -21.52
C ALA A 299 15.38 -7.26 -20.82
N PRO A 300 14.52 -7.46 -19.81
CA PRO A 300 14.45 -8.73 -19.10
C PRO A 300 14.02 -9.86 -20.03
N ASP A 301 14.74 -10.99 -19.98
CA ASP A 301 14.45 -12.17 -20.78
C ASP A 301 13.17 -12.90 -20.31
N SER A 302 12.77 -13.93 -21.06
CA SER A 302 11.55 -14.70 -20.75
C SER A 302 11.58 -15.43 -19.41
N ARG A 303 12.76 -15.62 -18.81
CA ARG A 303 12.91 -16.19 -17.47
C ARG A 303 12.72 -15.11 -16.40
N MET A 304 13.27 -13.92 -16.62
CA MET A 304 13.23 -12.81 -15.67
C MET A 304 11.84 -12.15 -15.60
N GLN A 305 11.14 -12.01 -16.72
CA GLN A 305 9.80 -11.40 -16.79
C GLN A 305 8.80 -11.91 -15.73
N PRO A 306 8.55 -13.24 -15.59
CA PRO A 306 7.62 -13.74 -14.57
C PRO A 306 8.14 -13.55 -13.13
N ILE A 307 9.46 -13.45 -12.94
CA ILE A 307 10.05 -13.16 -11.61
C ILE A 307 9.76 -11.72 -11.20
N LEU A 308 9.94 -10.77 -12.13
CA LEU A 308 9.62 -9.37 -11.92
C LEU A 308 8.13 -9.17 -11.66
N GLU A 309 7.26 -9.82 -12.44
CA GLU A 309 5.81 -9.77 -12.23
C GLU A 309 5.40 -10.29 -10.84
N ALA A 310 5.93 -11.44 -10.43
CA ALA A 310 5.68 -11.98 -9.09
C ALA A 310 6.20 -11.06 -7.98
N ALA A 311 7.38 -10.46 -8.17
CA ALA A 311 7.99 -9.54 -7.20
C ALA A 311 7.20 -8.24 -7.07
N ALA A 312 6.74 -7.66 -8.19
CA ALA A 312 5.89 -6.47 -8.21
C ALA A 312 4.55 -6.74 -7.50
N ALA A 313 3.89 -7.86 -7.80
CA ALA A 313 2.66 -8.26 -7.12
C ALA A 313 2.86 -8.43 -5.60
N ALA A 314 3.93 -9.11 -5.19
CA ALA A 314 4.26 -9.28 -3.78
C ALA A 314 4.58 -7.93 -3.09
N GLY A 315 5.34 -7.05 -3.74
CA GLY A 315 5.67 -5.73 -3.25
C GLY A 315 4.42 -4.85 -3.08
N ALA A 316 3.53 -4.85 -4.07
CA ALA A 316 2.28 -4.10 -4.04
C ALA A 316 1.37 -4.52 -2.88
N ILE A 317 1.24 -5.82 -2.62
CA ILE A 317 0.48 -6.34 -1.47
C ILE A 317 1.18 -5.98 -0.15
N THR A 318 2.51 -6.01 -0.13
CA THR A 318 3.30 -5.71 1.06
C THR A 318 3.11 -4.25 1.49
N VAL A 319 3.31 -3.28 0.61
CA VAL A 319 3.14 -1.85 0.98
C VAL A 319 1.72 -1.51 1.39
N LYS A 320 0.71 -2.11 0.74
CA LYS A 320 -0.70 -2.03 1.15
C LYS A 320 -0.91 -2.56 2.57
N THR A 321 -0.29 -3.70 2.89
CA THR A 321 -0.39 -4.31 4.22
C THR A 321 0.30 -3.46 5.27
N LEU A 322 1.50 -2.94 4.97
CA LEU A 322 2.29 -2.14 5.91
C LEU A 322 1.53 -0.88 6.37
N ILE A 323 0.86 -0.17 5.46
CA ILE A 323 0.11 1.05 5.83
C ILE A 323 -1.30 0.76 6.38
N SER A 324 -1.97 -0.30 5.92
CA SER A 324 -3.33 -0.59 6.39
C SER A 324 -3.37 -1.32 7.73
N LYS A 325 -2.40 -2.20 7.98
CA LYS A 325 -2.31 -3.03 9.19
C LYS A 325 -0.85 -3.21 9.63
N PRO A 326 -0.18 -2.13 10.07
CA PRO A 326 1.20 -2.22 10.53
C PRO A 326 1.33 -3.10 11.77
N ARG A 327 2.43 -3.86 11.82
CA ARG A 327 2.81 -4.71 12.98
C ARG A 327 3.65 -3.98 14.01
N ASP A 328 4.40 -2.97 13.59
CA ASP A 328 5.27 -2.20 14.48
C ASP A 328 4.44 -1.12 15.21
N GLU A 329 4.50 -1.12 16.53
CA GLU A 329 3.75 -0.19 17.38
C GLU A 329 4.08 1.28 17.11
N ARG A 330 5.28 1.59 16.57
CA ARG A 330 5.68 2.98 16.26
C ARG A 330 4.88 3.60 15.12
N TYR A 331 4.14 2.80 14.34
CA TYR A 331 3.15 3.32 13.40
C TYR A 331 1.95 3.96 14.08
N TYR A 332 1.72 3.74 15.37
CA TYR A 332 0.50 4.21 16.03
C TYR A 332 0.80 5.42 16.91
N TRP A 333 -0.09 6.42 16.87
CA TRP A 333 -0.01 7.53 17.81
C TRP A 333 -0.28 7.07 19.25
N TYR A 334 -1.21 6.12 19.42
CA TYR A 334 -1.57 5.53 20.71
C TYR A 334 -1.50 4.00 20.63
N PRO A 335 -0.30 3.42 20.74
CA PRO A 335 -0.09 1.97 20.61
C PRO A 335 -0.99 1.17 21.55
N ASN A 336 -1.56 0.07 21.06
CA ASN A 336 -2.47 -0.84 21.77
C ASN A 336 -3.81 -0.23 22.24
N GLU A 337 -4.07 1.05 21.94
CA GLU A 337 -5.31 1.74 22.35
C GLU A 337 -6.11 2.32 21.18
N SER A 338 -5.49 2.47 20.01
CA SER A 338 -6.06 3.18 18.87
C SER A 338 -5.52 2.65 17.55
N TYR A 339 -6.34 2.72 16.49
CA TYR A 339 -5.91 2.43 15.13
C TYR A 339 -5.42 3.67 14.36
N TRP A 340 -5.39 4.84 15.00
CA TRP A 340 -4.82 6.06 14.42
C TRP A 340 -3.30 5.98 14.30
N GLN A 341 -2.82 6.06 13.06
CA GLN A 341 -1.44 5.87 12.67
C GLN A 341 -0.70 7.20 12.45
N ASN A 342 0.60 7.18 12.69
CA ASN A 342 1.56 8.25 12.48
C ASN A 342 2.31 8.02 11.15
N GLY A 343 2.28 9.02 10.26
CA GLY A 343 3.03 8.99 8.98
C GLY A 343 4.54 9.18 9.13
N PHE A 344 5.00 9.72 10.27
CA PHE A 344 6.41 9.94 10.59
C PHE A 344 6.78 9.33 11.96
N PRO A 345 6.78 8.00 12.09
CA PRO A 345 7.27 7.33 13.29
C PRO A 345 8.65 7.87 13.72
N GLY A 346 8.79 8.22 15.00
CA GLY A 346 10.03 8.78 15.54
C GLY A 346 10.34 10.23 15.13
N GLY A 347 9.44 10.93 14.43
CA GLY A 347 9.66 12.29 13.96
C GLY A 347 10.77 12.41 12.90
N ALA A 348 11.09 11.30 12.23
CA ALA A 348 12.16 11.21 11.25
C ALA A 348 11.62 11.26 9.82
N TYR A 349 11.76 12.42 9.15
CA TYR A 349 11.36 12.59 7.75
C TYR A 349 12.22 11.76 6.76
N THR A 350 13.37 11.25 7.21
CA THR A 350 14.22 10.33 6.45
C THR A 350 13.91 8.85 6.73
N TRP A 351 13.07 8.59 7.74
CA TRP A 351 12.85 7.27 8.33
C TRP A 351 14.14 6.59 8.81
N GLU A 352 15.17 7.37 9.13
CA GLU A 352 16.37 6.88 9.80
C GLU A 352 16.22 7.08 11.30
N ILE A 353 16.22 5.98 12.04
CA ILE A 353 16.04 5.97 13.49
C ILE A 353 17.23 5.20 14.07
N ASP A 354 17.93 5.79 15.04
CA ASP A 354 19.09 5.18 15.71
C ASP A 354 20.18 4.66 14.75
N GLY A 355 20.38 5.37 13.62
CA GLY A 355 21.40 5.05 12.62
C GLY A 355 21.02 3.95 11.63
N VAL A 356 19.75 3.50 11.62
CA VAL A 356 19.25 2.51 10.65
C VAL A 356 18.06 3.04 9.86
N THR A 357 17.96 2.67 8.59
CA THR A 357 16.78 2.97 7.76
C THR A 357 15.62 2.04 8.13
N MET A 358 14.48 2.61 8.48
CA MET A 358 13.22 1.90 8.67
C MET A 358 12.55 1.66 7.31
N HIS A 359 12.98 0.60 6.62
CA HIS A 359 12.51 0.27 5.26
C HIS A 359 10.99 0.18 5.16
N ASP A 360 10.35 -0.57 6.06
CA ASP A 360 8.89 -0.73 6.06
C ASP A 360 8.15 0.62 6.18
N PHE A 361 8.62 1.51 7.06
CA PHE A 361 8.01 2.83 7.26
C PHE A 361 8.11 3.68 6.00
N ARG A 362 9.30 3.71 5.41
CA ARG A 362 9.56 4.50 4.21
C ARG A 362 8.82 3.96 2.99
N SER A 363 8.81 2.65 2.78
CA SER A 363 8.07 2.02 1.68
C SER A 363 6.56 2.24 1.82
N ALA A 364 6.02 2.11 3.04
CA ALA A 364 4.62 2.41 3.33
C ALA A 364 4.29 3.90 3.07
N PHE A 365 5.17 4.81 3.49
CA PHE A 365 4.98 6.24 3.26
C PHE A 365 4.97 6.57 1.77
N HIS A 366 5.97 6.17 0.99
CA HIS A 366 6.03 6.52 -0.43
C HIS A 366 4.98 5.80 -1.29
N PHE A 367 4.38 4.73 -0.80
CA PHE A 367 3.18 4.16 -1.39
C PHE A 367 1.93 5.04 -1.13
N TYR A 368 1.85 5.65 0.05
CA TYR A 368 0.66 6.33 0.56
C TYR A 368 0.63 7.84 0.33
N ALA A 369 1.77 8.50 0.44
CA ALA A 369 1.91 9.95 0.51
C ALA A 369 3.13 10.45 -0.27
N THR A 370 3.14 11.76 -0.53
CA THR A 370 4.22 12.46 -1.21
C THR A 370 4.77 13.60 -0.35
N GLY A 371 5.96 14.06 -0.71
CA GLY A 371 6.64 15.18 -0.06
C GLY A 371 7.53 14.73 1.09
N VAL A 372 8.81 15.09 1.02
CA VAL A 372 9.80 14.79 2.06
C VAL A 372 10.40 16.11 2.53
N THR A 373 10.06 16.53 3.74
CA THR A 373 10.56 17.75 4.37
C THR A 373 10.64 17.57 5.89
N PRO A 374 11.67 18.12 6.57
CA PRO A 374 11.70 18.18 8.03
C PRO A 374 10.44 18.82 8.61
N ALA A 375 9.87 19.82 7.93
CA ALA A 375 8.71 20.57 8.39
C ALA A 375 7.47 19.71 8.70
N MET A 376 7.31 18.56 8.02
CA MET A 376 6.19 17.64 8.25
C MET A 376 6.41 16.69 9.44
N ALA A 377 7.66 16.48 9.86
CA ALA A 377 8.02 15.53 10.90
C ALA A 377 8.36 16.19 12.26
N VAL A 378 8.71 17.48 12.27
CA VAL A 378 9.08 18.19 13.51
C VAL A 378 7.87 18.67 14.31
N LYS A 379 8.01 18.68 15.65
CA LYS A 379 7.05 19.33 16.57
C LYS A 379 7.11 20.86 16.38
N ALA A 380 6.19 21.40 15.60
CA ALA A 380 6.03 22.84 15.39
C ALA A 380 4.73 23.35 16.06
N VAL A 381 4.79 23.65 17.36
CA VAL A 381 3.59 24.07 18.12
C VAL A 381 2.97 25.33 17.50
N GLY A 382 1.68 25.25 17.16
CA GLY A 382 0.89 26.34 16.59
C GLY A 382 1.25 26.71 15.14
N LYS A 383 2.05 25.88 14.44
CA LYS A 383 2.46 26.08 13.04
C LYS A 383 2.41 24.76 12.26
N GLY A 384 2.21 24.83 10.95
CA GLY A 384 2.19 23.64 10.09
C GLY A 384 0.98 22.73 10.39
N SER A 385 1.16 21.43 10.17
CA SER A 385 0.09 20.44 10.34
C SER A 385 0.61 19.14 10.96
N GLN A 386 -0.30 18.38 11.59
CA GLN A 386 -0.07 16.99 12.00
C GLN A 386 -1.14 16.08 11.41
N TYR A 387 -0.78 14.80 11.25
CA TYR A 387 -1.55 13.82 10.48
C TYR A 387 -1.80 12.57 11.31
N ALA A 388 -3.05 12.12 11.35
CA ALA A 388 -3.42 10.81 11.88
C ALA A 388 -4.16 10.02 10.80
N ILE A 389 -3.64 8.85 10.44
CA ILE A 389 -4.14 8.02 9.33
C ILE A 389 -4.92 6.84 9.91
N THR A 390 -6.03 6.45 9.30
CA THR A 390 -6.61 5.13 9.59
C THR A 390 -7.26 4.50 8.36
N TYR A 391 -7.15 3.17 8.30
CA TYR A 391 -7.82 2.27 7.36
C TYR A 391 -8.90 1.43 8.03
N ARG A 392 -9.03 1.55 9.36
CA ARG A 392 -9.75 0.60 10.20
C ARG A 392 -10.73 1.26 11.13
N ASP A 393 -11.81 0.53 11.42
CA ASP A 393 -12.76 0.84 12.47
C ASP A 393 -12.23 0.46 13.87
N SER A 394 -13.01 0.76 14.90
CA SER A 394 -12.76 0.45 16.32
C SER A 394 -12.57 -1.03 16.65
N ASN A 395 -12.91 -1.95 15.74
CA ASN A 395 -12.70 -3.39 15.87
C ASN A 395 -11.56 -3.89 14.97
N GLY A 396 -10.79 -2.98 14.36
CA GLY A 396 -9.67 -3.32 13.49
C GLY A 396 -10.08 -3.83 12.10
N ASN A 397 -11.36 -3.74 11.72
CA ASN A 397 -11.84 -4.14 10.40
C ASN A 397 -11.56 -3.04 9.38
N PRO A 398 -11.29 -3.37 8.10
CA PRO A 398 -11.19 -2.39 7.04
C PRO A 398 -12.47 -1.57 6.88
N LEU A 399 -12.31 -0.27 6.62
CA LEU A 399 -13.43 0.63 6.37
C LEU A 399 -14.06 0.35 5.00
N ASP A 400 -15.28 -0.20 5.03
CA ASP A 400 -16.11 -0.55 3.87
C ASP A 400 -17.08 0.58 3.53
N GLY A 401 -17.00 1.13 2.32
CA GLY A 401 -17.80 2.26 1.88
C GLY A 401 -19.30 2.00 1.69
N ALA A 402 -19.75 0.75 1.82
CA ALA A 402 -21.18 0.41 1.87
C ALA A 402 -21.79 0.60 3.27
N LYS A 403 -20.98 0.78 4.32
CA LYS A 403 -21.44 0.88 5.71
C LYS A 403 -21.41 2.32 6.21
N THR A 404 -22.16 2.59 7.28
CA THR A 404 -22.18 3.88 7.96
C THR A 404 -21.36 3.80 9.24
N TYR A 405 -20.40 4.71 9.36
CA TYR A 405 -19.52 4.87 10.51
C TYR A 405 -19.70 6.25 11.14
N LYS A 406 -19.21 6.39 12.37
CA LYS A 406 -19.13 7.66 13.09
C LYS A 406 -17.80 7.75 13.82
N VAL A 407 -17.20 8.93 13.83
CA VAL A 407 -16.12 9.29 14.76
C VAL A 407 -16.59 10.42 15.66
N ASN A 408 -16.37 10.27 16.97
CA ASN A 408 -16.50 11.39 17.90
C ASN A 408 -15.15 12.14 17.95
N VAL A 409 -15.16 13.43 17.67
CA VAL A 409 -14.03 14.34 17.83
C VAL A 409 -14.23 15.07 19.17
N PRO A 410 -13.47 14.74 20.23
CA PRO A 410 -13.70 15.32 21.55
C PRO A 410 -13.50 16.84 21.58
N ALA A 411 -14.17 17.50 22.52
CA ALA A 411 -14.05 18.94 22.73
C ALA A 411 -12.59 19.39 22.94
N ASN A 412 -12.34 20.69 22.69
CA ASN A 412 -11.02 21.31 22.80
C ASN A 412 -9.96 20.67 21.88
N VAL A 413 -10.33 20.43 20.62
CA VAL A 413 -9.41 19.91 19.60
C VAL A 413 -8.12 20.74 19.58
N PRO A 414 -6.93 20.13 19.70
CA PRO A 414 -5.65 20.84 19.78
C PRO A 414 -5.18 21.32 18.40
N ALA A 415 -6.03 22.08 17.73
CA ALA A 415 -5.75 22.75 16.47
C ALA A 415 -6.01 24.26 16.65
N LYS A 416 -4.97 25.07 16.47
CA LYS A 416 -5.06 26.52 16.57
C LYS A 416 -5.94 27.11 15.46
N ASP A 417 -5.85 26.52 14.26
CA ASP A 417 -6.50 27.06 13.07
C ASP A 417 -7.80 26.30 12.80
N PHE A 418 -7.72 25.01 12.45
CA PHE A 418 -8.88 24.12 12.24
C PHE A 418 -8.43 22.65 12.17
N TRP A 419 -9.38 21.72 12.16
CA TRP A 419 -9.14 20.30 11.86
C TRP A 419 -9.96 19.85 10.66
N SER A 420 -9.53 18.79 9.97
CA SER A 420 -10.31 18.18 8.89
C SER A 420 -10.06 16.67 8.74
N PHE A 421 -11.07 15.97 8.22
CA PHE A 421 -10.95 14.64 7.63
C PHE A 421 -10.99 14.75 6.11
N THR A 422 -10.24 13.91 5.43
CA THR A 422 -10.36 13.70 3.97
C THR A 422 -10.35 12.21 3.71
N LEU A 423 -11.24 11.75 2.83
CA LEU A 423 -11.39 10.34 2.48
C LEU A 423 -10.60 10.04 1.21
N TYR A 424 -9.96 8.88 1.20
CA TYR A 424 -9.11 8.42 0.10
C TYR A 424 -9.52 7.00 -0.34
N ASP A 425 -9.41 6.75 -1.63
CA ASP A 425 -9.58 5.42 -2.22
C ASP A 425 -8.38 4.52 -1.84
N ASN A 426 -8.64 3.28 -1.41
CA ASN A 426 -7.56 2.38 -0.97
C ASN A 426 -6.64 1.89 -2.09
N GLN A 427 -7.08 1.92 -3.35
CA GLN A 427 -6.28 1.49 -4.50
C GLN A 427 -5.41 2.62 -5.03
N THR A 428 -5.99 3.81 -5.26
CA THR A 428 -5.25 4.95 -5.81
C THR A 428 -4.55 5.77 -4.74
N ARG A 429 -5.09 5.79 -3.50
CA ARG A 429 -4.66 6.68 -2.42
C ARG A 429 -4.86 8.17 -2.76
N SER A 430 -5.63 8.44 -3.81
CA SER A 430 -6.17 9.75 -4.14
C SER A 430 -7.47 9.98 -3.39
N MET A 431 -7.92 11.23 -3.38
CA MET A 431 -9.22 11.58 -2.80
C MET A 431 -10.32 10.68 -3.36
N LEU A 432 -11.18 10.17 -2.48
CA LEU A 432 -12.26 9.27 -2.86
C LEU A 432 -13.23 10.00 -3.79
N GLN A 433 -13.47 9.44 -4.97
CA GLN A 433 -14.40 10.03 -5.93
C GLN A 433 -15.84 9.78 -5.49
N THR A 434 -16.54 10.87 -5.18
CA THR A 434 -17.92 10.92 -4.66
C THR A 434 -18.77 11.91 -5.48
N ASP A 435 -20.05 12.07 -5.16
CA ASP A 435 -20.88 13.11 -5.77
C ASP A 435 -20.50 14.51 -5.28
N ALA A 436 -19.88 14.60 -4.08
CA ALA A 436 -19.27 15.82 -3.58
C ALA A 436 -17.94 16.11 -4.31
N GLN A 437 -17.68 17.39 -4.60
CA GLN A 437 -16.40 17.84 -5.16
C GLN A 437 -15.22 17.45 -4.24
N PHE A 438 -15.39 17.69 -2.94
CA PHE A 438 -14.40 17.39 -1.92
C PHE A 438 -14.91 16.29 -0.99
N PRO A 439 -14.27 15.10 -0.95
CA PRO A 439 -14.63 14.04 -0.01
C PRO A 439 -14.00 14.33 1.36
N ALA A 440 -14.31 15.49 1.93
CA ALA A 440 -13.68 16.02 3.13
C ALA A 440 -14.69 16.78 3.99
N ILE A 441 -14.36 16.93 5.27
CA ILE A 441 -15.13 17.73 6.23
C ILE A 441 -14.20 18.26 7.32
N GLY A 442 -14.44 19.48 7.80
CA GLY A 442 -13.60 20.08 8.83
C GLY A 442 -14.31 21.18 9.62
N SER A 443 -13.68 21.61 10.72
CA SER A 443 -14.23 22.68 11.56
C SER A 443 -14.21 24.07 10.93
N ASN A 444 -13.58 24.20 9.77
CA ASN A 444 -13.59 25.42 8.95
C ASN A 444 -14.80 25.49 8.00
N ASP A 445 -15.58 24.41 7.89
CA ASP A 445 -16.79 24.39 7.08
C ASP A 445 -17.94 25.04 7.86
N THR A 446 -18.71 25.90 7.18
CA THR A 446 -19.69 26.78 7.85
C THR A 446 -20.93 26.07 8.36
N ASP A 447 -21.19 24.87 7.87
CA ASP A 447 -22.37 24.05 8.13
C ASP A 447 -22.11 22.95 9.16
N VAL A 448 -20.85 22.60 9.46
CA VAL A 448 -20.52 21.58 10.47
C VAL A 448 -21.00 22.01 11.85
N VAL A 449 -21.82 21.15 12.47
CA VAL A 449 -22.49 21.43 13.74
C VAL A 449 -21.70 20.83 14.91
N GLN A 450 -21.37 21.68 15.87
CA GLN A 450 -20.77 21.28 17.15
C GLN A 450 -21.87 20.80 18.13
N ASN A 451 -21.57 19.76 18.89
CA ASN A 451 -22.41 19.27 19.98
C ASN A 451 -22.41 20.26 21.17
N GLU A 452 -23.40 20.15 22.07
CA GLU A 452 -23.52 21.03 23.25
C GLU A 452 -22.33 20.94 24.21
N ASP A 453 -21.66 19.79 24.26
CA ASP A 453 -20.47 19.55 25.08
C ASP A 453 -19.16 20.06 24.43
N GLY A 454 -19.25 20.61 23.21
CA GLY A 454 -18.12 21.09 22.44
C GLY A 454 -17.44 20.03 21.56
N SER A 455 -17.92 18.78 21.55
CA SER A 455 -17.43 17.74 20.64
C SER A 455 -18.07 17.86 19.25
N TYR A 456 -17.62 17.04 18.30
CA TYR A 456 -18.29 16.83 17.02
C TYR A 456 -18.52 15.34 16.78
N ASP A 457 -19.69 14.96 16.26
CA ASP A 457 -19.91 13.63 15.71
C ASP A 457 -19.89 13.74 14.19
N ILE A 458 -18.93 13.05 13.55
CA ILE A 458 -18.75 13.06 12.10
C ILE A 458 -19.09 11.68 11.56
N TYR A 459 -19.93 11.63 10.54
CA TYR A 459 -20.45 10.42 9.93
C TYR A 459 -19.82 10.16 8.57
N PHE A 460 -19.58 8.90 8.25
CA PHE A 460 -19.08 8.45 6.96
C PHE A 460 -20.00 7.37 6.45
N GLY A 461 -20.60 7.52 5.27
CA GLY A 461 -21.52 6.53 4.74
C GLY A 461 -21.99 6.85 3.34
N PRO A 462 -22.61 5.93 2.61
CA PRO A 462 -23.06 6.18 1.24
C PRO A 462 -24.22 7.18 1.17
N VAL A 463 -24.99 7.29 2.26
CA VAL A 463 -26.10 8.21 2.45
C VAL A 463 -25.97 8.84 3.84
N ALA A 464 -26.29 10.13 3.95
CA ALA A 464 -26.32 10.83 5.23
C ALA A 464 -27.36 10.20 6.18
N PRO A 465 -27.01 9.91 7.45
CA PRO A 465 -28.00 9.58 8.46
C PRO A 465 -28.98 10.74 8.66
N GLU A 466 -30.24 10.43 8.95
CA GLU A 466 -31.30 11.43 9.11
C GLU A 466 -30.92 12.51 10.13
N GLY A 467 -30.91 13.78 9.69
CA GLY A 467 -30.58 14.93 10.54
C GLY A 467 -29.09 15.11 10.83
N LYS A 468 -28.21 14.38 10.12
CA LYS A 468 -26.75 14.44 10.22
C LYS A 468 -26.06 14.92 8.95
N GLU A 469 -26.81 15.49 8.00
CA GLU A 469 -26.34 15.90 6.67
C GLU A 469 -25.17 16.88 6.75
N SER A 470 -25.21 17.81 7.71
CA SER A 470 -24.15 18.79 7.97
C SER A 470 -22.84 18.22 8.52
N ASN A 471 -22.86 16.99 9.05
CA ASN A 471 -21.73 16.36 9.71
C ASN A 471 -21.34 15.05 9.00
N TRP A 472 -21.63 14.93 7.71
CA TRP A 472 -21.49 13.69 6.97
C TRP A 472 -20.60 13.85 5.74
N VAL A 473 -19.81 12.81 5.46
CA VAL A 473 -19.05 12.67 4.21
C VAL A 473 -19.43 11.38 3.50
N GLN A 474 -19.67 11.50 2.19
CA GLN A 474 -20.08 10.38 1.37
C GLN A 474 -18.97 9.32 1.23
N THR A 475 -19.34 8.05 1.35
CA THR A 475 -18.53 6.89 0.98
C THR A 475 -19.15 6.16 -0.22
N VAL A 476 -18.44 5.19 -0.79
CA VAL A 476 -18.86 4.52 -2.03
C VAL A 476 -19.03 3.01 -1.80
N PRO A 477 -20.23 2.43 -1.99
CA PRO A 477 -20.43 1.00 -1.91
C PRO A 477 -19.53 0.23 -2.88
N GLY A 478 -19.00 -0.92 -2.45
CA GLY A 478 -18.06 -1.73 -3.23
C GLY A 478 -16.61 -1.22 -3.22
N LYS A 479 -16.33 -0.12 -2.51
CA LYS A 479 -14.97 0.39 -2.30
C LYS A 479 -14.59 0.38 -0.82
N GLY A 480 -13.34 0.02 -0.54
CA GLY A 480 -12.71 0.35 0.74
C GLY A 480 -12.16 1.77 0.72
N TRP A 481 -12.15 2.43 1.88
CA TRP A 481 -11.59 3.77 2.02
C TRP A 481 -10.64 3.86 3.22
N ASN A 482 -9.90 4.96 3.27
CA ASN A 482 -9.09 5.37 4.42
C ASN A 482 -9.22 6.88 4.60
N THR A 483 -8.79 7.37 5.75
CA THR A 483 -8.87 8.81 6.03
C THR A 483 -7.65 9.34 6.76
N ILE A 484 -7.40 10.62 6.58
CA ILE A 484 -6.42 11.39 7.32
C ILE A 484 -7.16 12.48 8.12
N LEU A 485 -7.05 12.43 9.45
CA LEU A 485 -7.29 13.58 10.31
C LEU A 485 -6.09 14.52 10.23
N ARG A 486 -6.35 15.77 9.89
CA ARG A 486 -5.36 16.85 9.88
C ARG A 486 -5.66 17.84 10.99
N LEU A 487 -4.63 18.16 11.78
CA LEU A 487 -4.67 19.26 12.75
C LEU A 487 -3.82 20.41 12.21
N TYR A 488 -4.44 21.56 11.94
CA TYR A 488 -3.74 22.76 11.45
C TYR A 488 -3.39 23.67 12.62
N GLY A 489 -2.12 24.03 12.73
CA GLY A 489 -1.58 24.68 13.92
C GLY A 489 -1.67 23.80 15.17
N PRO A 490 -1.11 22.58 15.16
CA PRO A 490 -1.21 21.61 16.25
C PRO A 490 -0.69 22.18 17.59
N LEU A 491 -1.40 21.93 18.69
CA LEU A 491 -1.07 22.41 20.03
C LEU A 491 -0.49 21.30 20.92
N ASP A 492 0.10 21.67 22.06
CA ASP A 492 0.76 20.74 22.99
C ASP A 492 -0.06 19.50 23.36
N PRO A 493 -1.40 19.55 23.60
CA PRO A 493 -2.15 18.35 23.96
C PRO A 493 -2.10 17.21 22.95
N TRP A 494 -1.87 17.51 21.67
CA TRP A 494 -1.62 16.49 20.63
C TRP A 494 -0.26 15.82 20.83
N PHE A 495 0.80 16.62 20.97
CA PHE A 495 2.16 16.12 21.09
C PHE A 495 2.42 15.40 22.42
N ASP A 496 1.79 15.88 23.48
CA ASP A 496 1.86 15.29 24.81
C ASP A 496 0.88 14.09 24.94
N GLN A 497 0.13 13.78 23.87
CA GLN A 497 -0.81 12.66 23.77
C GLN A 497 -1.88 12.65 24.85
N THR A 498 -2.24 13.84 25.35
CA THR A 498 -3.32 14.04 26.35
C THR A 498 -4.69 14.24 25.72
N TRP A 499 -4.76 14.42 24.40
CA TRP A 499 -5.98 14.49 23.60
C TRP A 499 -5.84 13.57 22.40
N ARG A 500 -6.92 12.85 22.05
CA ARG A 500 -7.00 12.05 20.82
C ARG A 500 -8.40 12.08 20.23
N PRO A 501 -8.56 11.92 18.90
CA PRO A 501 -9.88 11.62 18.33
C PRO A 501 -10.41 10.28 18.88
N GLY A 502 -11.73 10.10 18.86
CA GLY A 502 -12.32 8.78 19.04
C GLY A 502 -11.92 7.82 17.91
N GLU A 503 -12.18 6.53 18.11
CA GLU A 503 -12.07 5.56 17.01
C GLU A 503 -13.25 5.74 16.04
N ILE A 504 -13.07 5.25 14.81
CA ILE A 504 -14.17 5.18 13.84
C ILE A 504 -15.04 3.98 14.22
N GLU A 505 -16.26 4.23 14.69
CA GLU A 505 -17.21 3.21 15.13
C GLU A 505 -18.20 2.87 14.01
N LEU A 506 -18.47 1.58 13.80
CA LEU A 506 -19.57 1.15 12.94
C LEU A 506 -20.90 1.52 13.62
N VAL A 507 -21.75 2.28 12.92
CA VAL A 507 -23.06 2.70 13.44
C VAL A 507 -24.14 1.77 12.92
N GLU A 508 -24.25 1.64 11.60
CA GLU A 508 -25.29 0.87 10.93
C GLU A 508 -24.77 0.33 9.60
N TYR A 509 -25.33 -0.80 9.16
CA TYR A 509 -25.24 -1.20 7.76
C TYR A 509 -26.19 -0.31 6.97
N ALA A 510 -25.74 0.32 5.88
CA ALA A 510 -26.60 1.23 5.13
C ALA A 510 -27.91 0.52 4.75
N SER A 511 -29.04 1.12 5.12
CA SER A 511 -30.37 0.54 4.93
C SER A 511 -30.78 0.58 3.44
N SER A 512 -30.31 -0.40 2.66
CA SER A 512 -30.99 -1.02 1.52
C SER A 512 -30.03 -1.96 0.80
N GLU A 513 -30.32 -3.27 0.84
CA GLU A 513 -29.91 -4.27 -0.17
C GLU A 513 -28.44 -4.26 -0.66
N VAL A 514 -27.45 -4.05 0.22
CA VAL A 514 -26.05 -4.40 -0.11
C VAL A 514 -25.44 -5.22 1.01
N SER A 515 -25.32 -6.49 0.69
CA SER A 515 -24.78 -7.58 1.47
C SER A 515 -23.28 -7.52 1.69
N ASN A 516 -22.82 -8.27 2.71
CA ASN A 516 -21.48 -8.85 2.70
C ASN A 516 -21.38 -9.75 1.44
N ASN A 517 -20.97 -9.16 0.32
CA ASN A 517 -21.02 -9.79 -1.01
C ASN A 517 -19.84 -10.76 -1.21
N GLU A 518 -19.84 -11.86 -0.46
CA GLU A 518 -19.32 -13.13 -0.97
C GLU A 518 -20.27 -13.53 -2.10
N THR A 519 -19.97 -13.15 -3.34
CA THR A 519 -20.83 -13.43 -4.49
C THR A 519 -20.73 -14.90 -4.89
N ALA A 520 -21.75 -15.43 -5.57
CA ALA A 520 -21.71 -16.79 -6.10
C ALA A 520 -20.48 -17.04 -6.98
N ASP A 521 -20.05 -16.04 -7.76
CA ASP A 521 -18.85 -16.10 -8.60
C ASP A 521 -17.55 -16.21 -7.78
N ASP A 522 -17.39 -15.43 -6.70
CA ASP A 522 -16.20 -15.50 -5.84
C ASP A 522 -16.13 -16.86 -5.12
N ILE A 523 -17.26 -17.29 -4.55
CA ILE A 523 -17.37 -18.59 -3.89
C ILE A 523 -17.09 -19.72 -4.90
N SER A 524 -17.67 -19.64 -6.11
CA SER A 524 -17.45 -20.59 -7.21
C SER A 524 -15.99 -20.67 -7.64
N LEU A 525 -15.32 -19.52 -7.79
CA LEU A 525 -13.91 -19.47 -8.17
C LEU A 525 -13.06 -20.15 -7.10
N ARG A 526 -13.22 -19.75 -5.83
CA ARG A 526 -12.38 -20.25 -4.73
C ARG A 526 -12.65 -21.72 -4.42
N ILE A 527 -13.90 -22.18 -4.42
CA ILE A 527 -14.22 -23.60 -4.23
C ILE A 527 -13.68 -24.46 -5.39
N THR A 528 -13.63 -23.91 -6.61
CA THR A 528 -13.12 -24.63 -7.80
C THR A 528 -11.61 -24.68 -7.82
N VAL A 529 -10.93 -23.57 -7.49
CA VAL A 529 -9.47 -23.43 -7.54
C VAL A 529 -8.81 -24.01 -6.29
N ASP A 530 -9.27 -23.63 -5.10
CA ASP A 530 -8.62 -23.96 -3.83
C ASP A 530 -9.25 -25.19 -3.15
N GLY A 531 -10.39 -25.67 -3.67
CA GLY A 531 -11.15 -26.76 -3.07
C GLY A 531 -11.88 -26.37 -1.79
N ARG A 532 -11.78 -25.12 -1.33
CA ARG A 532 -12.45 -24.61 -0.13
C ARG A 532 -12.60 -23.08 -0.14
N VAL A 533 -13.50 -22.56 0.68
CA VAL A 533 -13.69 -21.11 0.90
C VAL A 533 -14.24 -20.85 2.31
N SER A 534 -13.59 -19.96 3.05
CA SER A 534 -14.11 -19.46 4.33
C SER A 534 -15.21 -18.44 4.08
N ILE A 535 -16.33 -18.61 4.78
CA ILE A 535 -17.54 -17.81 4.70
C ILE A 535 -17.68 -17.00 5.98
N TYR A 536 -17.61 -15.68 5.85
CA TYR A 536 -17.71 -14.74 6.97
C TYR A 536 -19.04 -13.98 6.97
N GLY A 537 -19.79 -14.01 5.87
CA GLY A 537 -21.09 -13.37 5.78
C GLY A 537 -22.20 -14.10 6.55
N VAL A 538 -22.00 -15.36 6.96
CA VAL A 538 -22.91 -16.10 7.84
C VAL A 538 -22.49 -15.94 9.30
N GLN A 539 -23.27 -15.18 10.06
CA GLN A 539 -22.91 -14.75 11.41
C GLN A 539 -23.67 -15.52 12.50
N PHE A 540 -23.01 -15.67 13.65
CA PHE A 540 -23.55 -16.32 14.85
C PHE A 540 -23.16 -15.54 16.10
N ASP A 541 -24.06 -15.49 17.09
CA ASP A 541 -23.68 -15.04 18.43
C ASP A 541 -22.65 -15.98 19.08
N SER A 542 -21.87 -15.45 20.02
CA SER A 542 -20.94 -16.25 20.82
C SER A 542 -21.68 -17.37 21.56
N GLY A 543 -21.16 -18.60 21.49
CA GLY A 543 -21.80 -19.79 22.07
C GLY A 543 -23.13 -20.21 21.42
N SER A 544 -23.52 -19.61 20.29
CA SER A 544 -24.81 -19.87 19.63
C SER A 544 -24.68 -20.54 18.26
N THR A 545 -25.70 -21.33 17.91
CA THR A 545 -25.91 -21.91 16.58
C THR A 545 -26.98 -21.16 15.76
N ALA A 546 -27.61 -20.14 16.33
CA ALA A 546 -28.61 -19.35 15.63
C ALA A 546 -27.93 -18.43 14.61
N ILE A 547 -28.37 -18.52 13.35
CA ILE A 547 -27.92 -17.64 12.27
C ILE A 547 -28.51 -16.25 12.52
N LEU A 548 -27.68 -15.22 12.47
CA LEU A 548 -28.08 -13.84 12.71
C LEU A 548 -28.68 -13.19 11.45
N PRO A 549 -29.65 -12.26 11.61
CA PRO A 549 -30.12 -11.41 10.51
C PRO A 549 -28.96 -10.67 9.84
N GLY A 550 -28.97 -10.56 8.52
CA GLY A 550 -27.86 -10.06 7.70
C GLY A 550 -27.02 -11.16 7.02
N SER A 551 -27.29 -12.44 7.31
CA SER A 551 -26.63 -13.60 6.68
C SER A 551 -27.31 -14.05 5.39
N GLU A 552 -28.49 -13.50 5.06
CA GLU A 552 -29.38 -14.01 4.00
C GLU A 552 -28.73 -13.94 2.63
N THR A 553 -28.00 -12.87 2.33
CA THR A 553 -27.42 -12.72 0.99
C THR A 553 -26.23 -13.65 0.76
N THR A 554 -25.46 -13.94 1.80
CA THR A 554 -24.39 -14.93 1.71
C THR A 554 -24.96 -16.33 1.54
N LEU A 555 -26.04 -16.65 2.25
CA LEU A 555 -26.76 -17.92 2.06
C LEU A 555 -27.35 -18.03 0.65
N GLU A 556 -27.90 -16.94 0.11
CA GLU A 556 -28.38 -16.84 -1.26
C GLU A 556 -27.25 -17.07 -2.28
N ALA A 557 -26.09 -16.44 -2.07
CA ALA A 557 -24.92 -16.64 -2.93
C ALA A 557 -24.40 -18.08 -2.92
N ILE A 558 -24.40 -18.75 -1.75
CA ILE A 558 -24.06 -20.17 -1.64
C ILE A 558 -25.08 -21.02 -2.40
N ALA A 559 -26.38 -20.74 -2.26
CA ALA A 559 -27.43 -21.46 -2.99
C ALA A 559 -27.34 -21.25 -4.51
N GLN A 560 -27.03 -20.03 -4.95
CA GLN A 560 -26.79 -19.71 -6.35
C GLN A 560 -25.57 -20.47 -6.89
N MET A 561 -24.44 -20.48 -6.17
CA MET A 561 -23.27 -21.28 -6.53
C MET A 561 -23.62 -22.78 -6.65
N MET A 562 -24.41 -23.31 -5.71
CA MET A 562 -24.85 -24.71 -5.77
C MET A 562 -25.76 -24.99 -6.98
N THR A 563 -26.48 -23.99 -7.47
CA THR A 563 -27.29 -24.08 -8.69
C THR A 563 -26.42 -24.04 -9.96
N GLU A 564 -25.42 -23.16 -10.00
CA GLU A 564 -24.49 -22.99 -11.13
C GLU A 564 -23.53 -24.19 -11.29
N LEU A 565 -23.20 -24.86 -10.19
CA LEU A 565 -22.32 -26.04 -10.17
C LEU A 565 -23.12 -27.30 -9.78
N PRO A 566 -23.93 -27.89 -10.67
CA PRO A 566 -24.90 -28.94 -10.32
C PRO A 566 -24.26 -30.24 -9.78
N ASP A 567 -23.01 -30.54 -10.17
CA ASP A 567 -22.27 -31.72 -9.72
C ASP A 567 -21.50 -31.47 -8.41
N LEU A 568 -21.45 -30.23 -7.93
CA LEU A 568 -20.70 -29.88 -6.73
C LEU A 568 -21.40 -30.45 -5.49
N ARG A 569 -20.61 -31.13 -4.66
CA ARG A 569 -20.95 -31.48 -3.29
C ARG A 569 -20.03 -30.70 -2.36
N ILE A 570 -20.59 -30.19 -1.26
CA ILE A 570 -19.81 -29.43 -0.28
C ILE A 570 -20.01 -29.99 1.13
N ALA A 571 -18.91 -30.00 1.88
CA ALA A 571 -18.93 -30.08 3.32
C ALA A 571 -18.98 -28.65 3.88
N VAL A 572 -19.99 -28.34 4.67
CA VAL A 572 -20.10 -27.12 5.48
C VAL A 572 -19.41 -27.40 6.81
N VAL A 573 -18.28 -26.76 7.05
CA VAL A 573 -17.43 -27.00 8.23
C VAL A 573 -17.51 -25.80 9.16
N GLY A 574 -18.04 -25.97 10.36
CA GLY A 574 -18.03 -24.92 11.37
C GLY A 574 -16.70 -24.87 12.11
N HIS A 575 -16.33 -23.67 12.57
CA HIS A 575 -15.16 -23.40 13.39
C HIS A 575 -15.54 -22.56 14.62
N THR A 576 -14.77 -22.67 15.68
CA THR A 576 -14.86 -21.83 16.88
C THR A 576 -13.54 -21.12 17.16
N ASP A 577 -13.58 -20.15 18.07
CA ASP A 577 -12.38 -19.69 18.78
C ASP A 577 -11.99 -20.70 19.88
N ASP A 578 -10.90 -20.42 20.59
CA ASP A 578 -10.37 -21.27 21.66
C ASP A 578 -11.01 -21.07 23.04
N VAL A 579 -12.11 -20.31 23.12
CA VAL A 579 -12.82 -20.12 24.39
C VAL A 579 -13.72 -21.31 24.65
N GLY A 580 -13.42 -22.07 25.71
CA GLY A 580 -14.18 -23.27 26.10
C GLY A 580 -13.40 -24.57 25.89
N ASP A 581 -14.02 -25.70 26.23
CA ASP A 581 -13.39 -27.01 26.04
C ASP A 581 -13.62 -27.57 24.62
N TYR A 582 -12.77 -28.52 24.24
CA TYR A 582 -12.77 -29.11 22.90
C TYR A 582 -14.12 -29.72 22.49
N GLU A 583 -14.76 -30.49 23.37
CA GLU A 583 -15.99 -31.22 23.05
C GLU A 583 -17.16 -30.24 22.90
N SER A 584 -17.28 -29.28 23.81
CA SER A 584 -18.30 -28.21 23.70
C SER A 584 -18.13 -27.40 22.41
N ASN A 585 -16.89 -27.08 22.02
CA ASN A 585 -16.60 -26.36 20.79
C ASN A 585 -16.75 -27.22 19.52
N LEU A 586 -16.53 -28.52 19.63
CA LEU A 586 -16.80 -29.47 18.55
C LEU A 586 -18.31 -29.55 18.29
N ASP A 587 -19.12 -29.66 19.35
CA ASP A 587 -20.58 -29.66 19.27
C ASP A 587 -21.10 -28.31 18.74
N LEU A 588 -20.57 -27.19 19.21
CA LEU A 588 -20.95 -25.84 18.75
C LEU A 588 -20.63 -25.63 17.27
N SER A 589 -19.39 -25.93 16.86
CA SER A 589 -18.99 -25.81 15.44
C SER A 589 -19.83 -26.71 14.54
N ARG A 590 -20.08 -27.96 14.96
CA ARG A 590 -20.98 -28.88 14.25
C ARG A 590 -22.39 -28.31 14.14
N GLY A 591 -22.94 -27.81 15.24
CA GLY A 591 -24.29 -27.24 15.28
C GLY A 591 -24.46 -26.00 14.40
N ARG A 592 -23.43 -25.15 14.28
CA ARG A 592 -23.42 -24.03 13.32
C ARG A 592 -23.46 -24.51 11.89
N ALA A 593 -22.66 -25.50 11.54
CA ALA A 593 -22.70 -26.10 10.21
C ALA A 593 -24.05 -26.76 9.91
N ASP A 594 -24.63 -27.48 10.87
CA ASP A 594 -25.96 -28.08 10.74
C ASP A 594 -27.04 -27.01 10.52
N ALA A 595 -26.95 -25.86 11.21
CA ALA A 595 -27.86 -24.73 11.01
C ALA A 595 -27.77 -24.15 9.59
N VAL A 596 -26.56 -23.95 9.06
CA VAL A 596 -26.37 -23.49 7.68
C VAL A 596 -26.93 -24.49 6.67
N VAL A 597 -26.66 -25.78 6.86
CA VAL A 597 -27.21 -26.83 5.98
C VAL A 597 -28.74 -26.83 6.03
N ALA A 598 -29.32 -26.75 7.23
CA ALA A 598 -30.77 -26.70 7.38
C ALA A 598 -31.38 -25.48 6.68
N GLU A 599 -30.76 -24.32 6.77
CA GLU A 599 -31.22 -23.09 6.11
C GLU A 599 -31.15 -23.21 4.59
N LEU A 600 -30.02 -23.70 4.04
CA LEU A 600 -29.85 -23.92 2.61
C LEU A 600 -30.87 -24.93 2.04
N VAL A 601 -31.22 -25.97 2.80
CA VAL A 601 -32.21 -26.97 2.37
C VAL A 601 -33.63 -26.43 2.48
N ASN A 602 -34.00 -25.85 3.63
CA ASN A 602 -35.39 -25.51 3.93
C ASN A 602 -35.85 -24.22 3.25
N THR A 603 -34.95 -23.23 3.12
CA THR A 603 -35.28 -21.90 2.61
C THR A 603 -34.87 -21.75 1.15
N TYR A 604 -33.69 -22.27 0.78
CA TYR A 604 -33.12 -22.10 -0.56
C TYR A 604 -33.23 -23.36 -1.45
N GLU A 605 -33.91 -24.40 -0.97
CA GLU A 605 -34.22 -25.63 -1.71
C GLU A 605 -32.99 -26.36 -2.30
N VAL A 606 -31.80 -26.21 -1.69
CA VAL A 606 -30.60 -26.96 -2.08
C VAL A 606 -30.79 -28.44 -1.72
N ASP A 607 -30.51 -29.34 -2.66
CA ASP A 607 -30.62 -30.78 -2.41
C ASP A 607 -29.71 -31.22 -1.24
N GLN A 608 -30.33 -31.74 -0.18
CA GLN A 608 -29.66 -32.24 1.01
C GLN A 608 -28.58 -33.30 0.67
N GLY A 609 -28.76 -34.09 -0.40
CA GLY A 609 -27.78 -35.07 -0.85
C GLY A 609 -26.44 -34.47 -1.29
N ARG A 610 -26.36 -33.14 -1.47
CA ARG A 610 -25.17 -32.40 -1.91
C ARG A 610 -24.47 -31.63 -0.78
N LEU A 611 -25.03 -31.67 0.43
CA LEU A 611 -24.55 -30.95 1.59
C LEU A 611 -24.19 -31.93 2.72
N PHE A 612 -23.06 -31.70 3.37
CA PHE A 612 -22.66 -32.42 4.58
C PHE A 612 -22.15 -31.44 5.63
N ALA A 613 -22.68 -31.46 6.85
CA ALA A 613 -22.14 -30.64 7.93
C ALA A 613 -20.95 -31.32 8.61
N ALA A 614 -19.99 -30.55 9.13
CA ALA A 614 -18.89 -30.98 9.99
C ALA A 614 -18.51 -29.89 10.99
N GLY A 615 -17.90 -30.27 12.11
CA GLY A 615 -17.33 -29.33 13.09
C GLY A 615 -15.83 -29.55 13.20
N ALA A 616 -15.06 -28.46 13.28
CA ALA A 616 -13.61 -28.50 13.43
C ALA A 616 -13.13 -28.01 14.81
N SER A 617 -14.05 -27.60 15.69
CA SER A 617 -13.71 -26.93 16.95
C SER A 617 -12.72 -25.77 16.69
N PHE A 618 -11.81 -25.49 17.61
CA PHE A 618 -10.73 -24.50 17.47
C PHE A 618 -9.46 -25.03 16.80
N LEU A 619 -9.49 -26.24 16.22
CA LEU A 619 -8.26 -26.91 15.73
C LEU A 619 -7.68 -26.35 14.43
N ALA A 620 -8.40 -25.45 13.75
CA ALA A 620 -7.97 -24.84 12.49
C ALA A 620 -8.14 -23.30 12.52
N PRO A 621 -7.36 -22.61 13.37
CA PRO A 621 -7.40 -21.16 13.45
C PRO A 621 -6.79 -20.54 12.19
N VAL A 622 -7.42 -19.47 11.69
CA VAL A 622 -6.91 -18.63 10.59
C VAL A 622 -6.27 -17.34 11.12
N ALA A 623 -6.49 -17.04 12.40
CA ALA A 623 -5.89 -15.92 13.12
C ALA A 623 -5.56 -16.32 14.56
N ASN A 624 -4.72 -15.52 15.24
CA ASN A 624 -4.36 -15.78 16.63
C ASN A 624 -5.57 -15.55 17.55
N ASN A 625 -5.92 -16.51 18.42
CA ASN A 625 -7.03 -16.38 19.37
C ASN A 625 -6.73 -15.46 20.57
N ASP A 626 -5.50 -15.00 20.74
CA ASP A 626 -5.16 -14.07 21.84
C ASP A 626 -5.91 -12.73 21.74
N THR A 627 -6.39 -12.34 20.55
CA THR A 627 -7.14 -11.10 20.31
C THR A 627 -8.59 -11.36 19.94
N GLU A 628 -9.50 -10.43 20.23
CA GLU A 628 -10.92 -10.62 19.89
C GLU A 628 -11.16 -10.66 18.39
N GLU A 629 -10.39 -9.90 17.61
CA GLU A 629 -10.47 -9.88 16.15
C GLU A 629 -10.06 -11.23 15.58
N GLY A 630 -9.00 -11.83 16.14
CA GLY A 630 -8.57 -13.16 15.71
C GLY A 630 -9.55 -14.25 16.12
N ARG A 631 -10.16 -14.15 17.31
CA ARG A 631 -11.27 -15.03 17.71
C ARG A 631 -12.48 -14.88 16.79
N ALA A 632 -12.85 -13.66 16.41
CA ALA A 632 -13.95 -13.41 15.48
C ALA A 632 -13.74 -14.07 14.13
N LEU A 633 -12.53 -14.01 13.57
CA LEU A 633 -12.17 -14.73 12.33
C LEU A 633 -12.19 -16.25 12.49
N ASN A 634 -11.91 -16.76 13.69
CA ASN A 634 -11.95 -18.19 13.97
C ASN A 634 -13.39 -18.71 14.17
N ARG A 635 -14.33 -17.85 14.58
CA ARG A 635 -15.78 -18.14 14.61
C ARG A 635 -16.40 -18.00 13.21
N ARG A 636 -16.12 -18.97 12.34
CA ARG A 636 -16.56 -18.95 10.93
C ARG A 636 -17.17 -20.28 10.48
N VAL A 637 -17.70 -20.28 9.26
CA VAL A 637 -18.01 -21.49 8.50
C VAL A 637 -17.08 -21.56 7.29
N GLU A 638 -16.68 -22.75 6.87
CA GLU A 638 -15.90 -22.99 5.66
C GLU A 638 -16.66 -23.98 4.77
N LEU A 639 -16.76 -23.69 3.48
CA LEU A 639 -17.24 -24.65 2.49
C LEU A 639 -16.04 -25.40 1.94
N VAL A 640 -16.09 -26.72 1.93
CA VAL A 640 -15.03 -27.58 1.41
C VAL A 640 -15.62 -28.49 0.34
N ARG A 641 -15.00 -28.56 -0.82
CA ARG A 641 -15.43 -29.47 -1.88
C ARG A 641 -15.36 -30.91 -1.38
N ALA A 642 -16.52 -31.58 -1.37
CA ALA A 642 -16.63 -32.97 -1.00
C ALA A 642 -16.42 -33.87 -2.24
N PRO A 643 -15.83 -35.06 -2.06
CA PRO A 643 -15.57 -36.00 -3.14
C PRO A 643 -16.82 -36.62 -3.79
#